data_AF-A0A8H3UQQ1-F1
#
_entry.id   AF-A0A8H3UQQ1-F1
#
_cell.length_a   1.000
_cell.length_b   1.000
_cell.length_c   1.000
_cell.angle_alpha   90.00
_cell.angle_beta   90.00
_cell.angle_gamma   90.00
#
_symmetry.space_group_name_H-M   'P 1'
#
loop_
_entity.id
_entity.type
_entity.pdbx_description
1 polymer ?
#
loop_
_entity_poly.entity_id
_entity_poly.type
_entity_poly.pdbx_seq_one_letter_code
_entity_poly.pdbx_strand_id
1 'polypeptide(L)'
;MVDGNTNSSSIVISLAGHLDLNSLHDLSRTCRQFRANLLQCRKQLIARSLRCSKEDEDRSSTLADRLREARLAWRTNGGSSYAGRITSGKVGKCARDFVAECRKCGTVVCRNCTAKPPPSLETALKSRHRRLCRTCIKAPLSQHTSPRTLQHNECAAFSPTSSPSSSPARLHRFPTPTAVPVHAQVEVEETFTASAFQRDSCKCPDIFWLCQDCGRGLRPADLDYSRGWTWRKSYSTYLGGLGTGIGEGSEGVQCGRDGACLAAKIVEKEVDCDADALRAMEEEAEKIASQGTGRNWQGTSFEIQEIDGIGGVVKKKIKRLIPVGANVIENEDERDGSRAYLDREVRGEVRSWCSWPDVSMPFYPLLLRLSSALVPLTIALTTYLYFYPFFHNCYFPIPPESTHHVFDNCTFDDHVLANHYANRQAAPFRLLALGDPQLEGDTSLPSAPKYHFPGLKQLGQWLRSGRPFLVLDGLQSGLHDVVNDIWRGLEYTRKQIDLFGNDYYLAHQYRALHWHTAPTHVTVLGDLLGSQWIGDEEFESRSIRFWHRVFKGASLVPKGLLKEYAAPTFVRAEWQTGDDESKYYREKTVEVLGASPGWANRIINVVGNHDIGYAGDIDENRISRFEKQFGPVNGDIHFTLPLQQCNLSHPPLFPPVLRLIVLNTMNLDSPAFEAKLQQRTYKFINSLIDTSSPVGDDTTATILLTHIPLHKEQGTCVDSPLFTYFPHDEGGGIKEQNMISKDMSKQAILHGVFGKNLDPFAPAGGMGRAGIILTGHDHEGCDVYHYGFKNNTEWYASKWDGKEAKEARADGDVPGIREVTVRSMMGEFGGHAGLISAWFDLEKGKWEIEVGGCDLGVQHWWWAVHVTDFIAVIIWIVTAITWFVEVKMDPQFLQKMKKWIKEKIEEEQERMGGRVRGMMDMKMDMGGYNPGVRRKPHGSL
;
A
#
# COMPACT_ATOMS: atom_id res chain seq x y z
N MET A 1 -39.12 -48.97 -35.83
CA MET A 1 -38.91 -48.06 -34.68
C MET A 1 -37.61 -47.33 -34.96
N VAL A 2 -37.65 -46.37 -35.88
CA VAL A 2 -38.01 -44.95 -35.69
C VAL A 2 -36.79 -44.15 -35.20
N ASP A 3 -36.20 -43.46 -36.16
CA ASP A 3 -35.71 -42.07 -36.15
C ASP A 3 -34.88 -41.57 -34.96
N GLY A 4 -33.63 -41.20 -35.27
CA GLY A 4 -32.81 -40.40 -34.36
C GLY A 4 -31.47 -39.88 -34.89
N ASN A 5 -30.99 -40.30 -36.07
CA ASN A 5 -29.58 -40.03 -36.46
C ASN A 5 -29.35 -39.41 -37.85
N THR A 6 -30.37 -38.85 -38.49
CA THR A 6 -30.24 -38.21 -39.82
C THR A 6 -29.82 -36.74 -39.77
N ASN A 7 -29.91 -36.05 -38.64
CA ASN A 7 -29.50 -34.64 -38.52
C ASN A 7 -27.99 -34.46 -38.32
N SER A 8 -27.31 -35.41 -37.68
CA SER A 8 -25.87 -35.33 -37.40
C SER A 8 -25.02 -35.51 -38.66
N SER A 9 -25.44 -36.36 -39.62
CA SER A 9 -24.73 -36.54 -40.89
C SER A 9 -24.86 -35.34 -41.84
N SER A 10 -26.03 -34.69 -41.89
CA SER A 10 -26.26 -33.50 -42.73
C SER A 10 -25.41 -32.30 -42.29
N ILE A 11 -25.34 -32.04 -40.97
CA ILE A 11 -24.51 -30.98 -40.40
C ILE A 11 -23.03 -31.25 -40.66
N VAL A 12 -22.56 -32.48 -40.46
CA VAL A 12 -21.15 -32.87 -40.69
C VAL A 12 -20.75 -32.76 -42.17
N ILE A 13 -21.65 -33.06 -43.11
CA ILE A 13 -21.43 -32.89 -44.55
C ILE A 13 -21.44 -31.40 -44.95
N SER A 14 -22.29 -30.58 -44.34
CA SER A 14 -22.33 -29.13 -44.57
C SER A 14 -21.08 -28.45 -44.02
N LEU A 15 -20.64 -28.82 -42.81
CA LEU A 15 -19.41 -28.31 -42.19
C LEU A 15 -18.15 -28.70 -42.96
N ALA A 16 -18.14 -29.87 -43.61
CA ALA A 16 -17.03 -30.27 -44.48
C ALA A 16 -16.78 -29.30 -45.64
N GLY A 17 -17.82 -28.61 -46.12
CA GLY A 17 -17.70 -27.56 -47.14
C GLY A 17 -16.80 -26.39 -46.73
N HIS A 18 -16.56 -26.22 -45.43
CA HIS A 18 -15.72 -25.15 -44.87
C HIS A 18 -14.34 -25.65 -44.42
N LEU A 19 -14.04 -26.94 -44.57
CA LEU A 19 -12.79 -27.55 -44.11
C LEU A 19 -12.01 -28.15 -45.29
N ASP A 20 -10.71 -27.86 -45.35
CA ASP A 20 -9.81 -28.54 -46.29
C ASP A 20 -9.45 -29.96 -45.81
N LEU A 21 -8.75 -30.73 -46.65
CA LEU A 21 -8.41 -32.11 -46.30
C LEU A 21 -7.47 -32.24 -45.09
N ASN A 22 -6.62 -31.25 -44.82
CA ASN A 22 -5.76 -31.27 -43.63
C ASN A 22 -6.56 -30.99 -42.36
N SER A 23 -7.44 -29.99 -42.37
CA SER A 23 -8.30 -29.70 -41.22
C SER A 23 -9.22 -30.88 -40.88
N LEU A 24 -9.77 -31.56 -41.90
CA LEU A 24 -10.53 -32.80 -41.70
C LEU A 24 -9.67 -33.93 -41.13
N HIS A 25 -8.42 -34.06 -41.57
CA HIS A 25 -7.48 -35.03 -41.04
C HIS A 25 -7.09 -34.74 -39.59
N ASP A 26 -6.80 -33.48 -39.25
CA ASP A 26 -6.44 -33.07 -37.90
C ASP A 26 -7.61 -33.21 -36.93
N LEU A 27 -8.84 -32.88 -37.37
CA LEU A 27 -10.06 -33.16 -36.62
C LEU A 27 -10.24 -34.67 -36.36
N SER A 28 -9.84 -35.53 -37.30
CA SER A 28 -9.85 -36.99 -37.09
C SER A 28 -8.80 -37.49 -36.09
N ARG A 29 -7.86 -36.64 -35.66
CA ARG A 29 -6.81 -36.97 -34.68
C ARG A 29 -7.10 -36.45 -33.27
N THR A 30 -8.09 -35.58 -33.09
CA THR A 30 -8.39 -34.97 -31.78
C THR A 30 -8.98 -35.97 -30.78
N CYS A 31 -9.93 -36.83 -31.20
CA CYS A 31 -10.43 -37.90 -30.34
C CYS A 31 -10.96 -39.12 -31.15
N ARG A 32 -11.03 -40.28 -30.49
CA ARG A 32 -11.48 -41.55 -31.09
C ARG A 32 -12.92 -41.48 -31.61
N GLN A 33 -13.79 -40.73 -30.93
CA GLN A 33 -15.20 -40.59 -31.30
C GLN A 33 -15.38 -39.77 -32.59
N PHE A 34 -14.68 -38.63 -32.72
CA PHE A 34 -14.66 -37.84 -33.96
C PHE A 34 -14.10 -38.65 -35.12
N ARG A 35 -13.00 -39.38 -34.89
CA ARG A 35 -12.42 -40.27 -35.90
C ARG A 35 -13.43 -41.32 -36.39
N ALA A 36 -14.15 -41.98 -35.47
CA ALA A 36 -15.14 -43.00 -35.82
C ALA A 36 -16.30 -42.43 -36.65
N ASN A 37 -16.83 -41.27 -36.27
CA ASN A 37 -17.94 -40.61 -36.97
C ASN A 37 -17.51 -40.08 -38.36
N LEU A 38 -16.33 -39.48 -38.48
CA LEU A 38 -15.79 -38.99 -39.76
C LEU A 38 -15.47 -40.13 -40.73
N LEU A 39 -14.99 -41.27 -40.23
CA LEU A 39 -14.68 -42.43 -41.08
C LEU A 39 -15.94 -43.01 -41.75
N GLN A 40 -17.09 -43.00 -41.07
CA GLN A 40 -18.36 -43.47 -41.64
C GLN A 40 -18.78 -42.65 -42.87
N CYS A 41 -18.51 -41.34 -42.86
CA CYS A 41 -18.88 -40.42 -43.95
C CYS A 41 -17.70 -40.09 -44.89
N ARG A 42 -16.54 -40.78 -44.79
CA ARG A 42 -15.26 -40.40 -45.44
C ARG A 42 -15.39 -40.05 -46.92
N LYS A 43 -16.07 -40.87 -47.72
CA LYS A 43 -16.22 -40.64 -49.17
C LYS A 43 -16.96 -39.33 -49.47
N GLN A 44 -18.00 -39.03 -48.68
CA GLN A 44 -18.81 -37.82 -48.84
C GLN A 44 -18.07 -36.59 -48.33
N LEU A 45 -17.32 -36.72 -47.22
CA LEU A 45 -16.51 -35.64 -46.66
C LEU A 45 -15.36 -35.21 -47.58
N ILE A 46 -14.64 -36.17 -48.17
CA ILE A 46 -13.58 -35.87 -49.14
C ILE A 46 -14.18 -35.17 -50.37
N ALA A 47 -15.34 -35.64 -50.86
CA ALA A 47 -15.99 -35.05 -52.02
C ALA A 47 -16.51 -33.63 -51.77
N ARG A 48 -17.01 -33.33 -50.56
CA ARG A 48 -17.56 -32.02 -50.19
C ARG A 48 -16.58 -31.09 -49.47
N SER A 49 -15.33 -31.50 -49.28
CA SER A 49 -14.28 -30.65 -48.69
C SER A 49 -14.10 -29.34 -49.45
N LEU A 50 -13.61 -28.31 -48.76
CA LEU A 50 -13.39 -26.96 -49.31
C LEU A 50 -12.49 -27.01 -50.56
N ARG A 51 -12.97 -26.44 -51.67
CA ARG A 51 -12.33 -26.49 -53.00
C ARG A 51 -11.79 -25.15 -53.45
N CYS A 52 -10.72 -25.19 -54.24
CA CYS A 52 -10.19 -23.98 -54.86
C CYS A 52 -11.17 -23.46 -55.92
N SER A 53 -11.44 -22.15 -55.92
CA SER A 53 -12.28 -21.49 -56.96
C SER A 53 -11.84 -21.77 -58.40
N LYS A 54 -10.55 -22.10 -58.60
CA LYS A 54 -9.96 -22.42 -59.91
C LYS A 54 -9.85 -23.93 -60.18
N GLU A 55 -10.55 -24.78 -59.41
CA GLU A 55 -10.50 -26.25 -59.56
C GLU A 55 -11.21 -26.74 -60.83
N ASP A 56 -12.32 -26.09 -61.21
CA ASP A 56 -13.12 -26.45 -62.39
C ASP A 56 -12.76 -25.62 -63.65
N GLU A 57 -11.78 -24.70 -63.57
CA GLU A 57 -11.18 -24.08 -64.75
C GLU A 57 -10.41 -25.16 -65.54
N ASP A 58 -10.85 -25.50 -66.76
CA ASP A 58 -10.17 -26.49 -67.61
C ASP A 58 -8.79 -25.98 -68.05
N ARG A 59 -7.78 -26.30 -67.23
CA ARG A 59 -6.37 -25.84 -67.39
C ARG A 59 -5.51 -26.79 -68.21
N SER A 60 -6.13 -27.76 -68.89
CA SER A 60 -5.43 -28.70 -69.75
C SER A 60 -5.01 -28.09 -71.10
N SER A 61 -5.65 -27.00 -71.52
CA SER A 61 -5.22 -26.15 -72.64
C SER A 61 -4.62 -24.83 -72.11
N THR A 62 -3.64 -24.24 -72.79
CA THR A 62 -3.08 -22.89 -72.56
C THR A 62 -1.79 -22.68 -71.75
N LEU A 63 -0.88 -23.65 -71.55
CA LEU A 63 0.54 -23.22 -71.32
C LEU A 63 1.11 -22.60 -72.60
N ALA A 64 0.81 -23.21 -73.75
CA ALA A 64 1.21 -22.72 -75.06
C ALA A 64 0.51 -21.39 -75.42
N ASP A 65 -0.79 -21.25 -75.12
CA ASP A 65 -1.54 -20.03 -75.44
C ASP A 65 -1.20 -18.87 -74.51
N ARG A 66 -0.98 -19.10 -73.21
CA ARG A 66 -0.48 -18.04 -72.30
C ARG A 66 0.96 -17.63 -72.61
N LEU A 67 1.81 -18.55 -73.11
CA LEU A 67 3.13 -18.20 -73.63
C LEU A 67 3.03 -17.43 -74.95
N ARG A 68 2.04 -17.72 -75.81
CA ARG A 68 1.76 -16.93 -77.02
C ARG A 68 1.24 -15.54 -76.70
N GLU A 69 0.28 -15.40 -75.78
CA GLU A 69 -0.25 -14.10 -75.32
C GLU A 69 0.83 -13.25 -74.65
N ALA A 70 1.66 -13.84 -73.77
CA ALA A 70 2.78 -13.14 -73.16
C ALA A 70 3.82 -12.68 -74.20
N ARG A 71 4.02 -13.46 -75.27
CA ARG A 71 4.95 -13.13 -76.37
C ARG A 71 4.38 -12.10 -77.34
N LEU A 72 3.05 -12.07 -77.54
CA LEU A 72 2.33 -11.05 -78.29
C LEU A 72 2.30 -9.71 -77.53
N ALA A 73 2.02 -9.74 -76.22
CA ALA A 73 2.04 -8.57 -75.35
C ALA A 73 3.45 -7.94 -75.20
N TRP A 74 4.51 -8.75 -75.29
CA TRP A 74 5.89 -8.27 -75.36
C TRP A 74 6.24 -7.53 -76.67
N ARG A 75 5.57 -7.87 -77.78
CA ARG A 75 5.87 -7.29 -79.10
C ARG A 75 5.12 -5.98 -79.38
N THR A 76 3.96 -5.76 -78.76
CA THR A 76 3.11 -4.59 -79.02
C THR A 76 3.40 -3.40 -78.12
N ASN A 77 3.88 -3.60 -76.88
CA ASN A 77 4.21 -2.53 -75.95
C ASN A 77 5.73 -2.38 -75.81
N GLY A 78 6.33 -1.54 -76.65
CA GLY A 78 7.75 -1.23 -76.59
C GLY A 78 8.21 -0.78 -75.20
N GLY A 79 9.25 -1.45 -74.69
CA GLY A 79 10.28 -0.81 -73.87
C GLY A 79 9.93 -0.32 -72.45
N SER A 80 8.95 -0.89 -71.74
CA SER A 80 8.76 -0.60 -70.30
C SER A 80 8.89 -1.86 -69.44
N SER A 81 9.85 -1.85 -68.51
CA SER A 81 10.37 -2.97 -67.69
C SER A 81 9.40 -3.55 -66.66
N TYR A 82 8.16 -3.85 -67.03
CA TYR A 82 7.17 -4.50 -66.17
C TYR A 82 6.47 -5.68 -66.85
N ALA A 83 7.21 -6.45 -67.65
CA ALA A 83 6.74 -7.76 -68.05
C ALA A 83 6.98 -8.76 -66.90
N GLY A 84 5.88 -9.24 -66.32
CA GLY A 84 5.87 -10.17 -65.21
C GLY A 84 6.80 -11.35 -65.43
N ARG A 85 7.84 -11.46 -64.59
CA ARG A 85 8.56 -12.70 -64.37
C ARG A 85 7.51 -13.74 -63.99
N ILE A 86 7.18 -14.63 -64.91
CA ILE A 86 6.32 -15.78 -64.64
C ILE A 86 7.08 -16.58 -63.58
N THR A 87 6.74 -16.39 -62.31
CA THR A 87 7.35 -17.13 -61.22
C THR A 87 7.11 -18.60 -61.51
N SER A 88 8.18 -19.39 -61.53
CA SER A 88 8.23 -20.82 -61.81
C SER A 88 7.40 -21.64 -60.81
N GLY A 89 6.08 -21.53 -60.87
CA GLY A 89 5.15 -22.42 -60.23
C GLY A 89 4.74 -23.48 -61.25
N LYS A 90 5.00 -24.75 -60.94
CA LYS A 90 4.43 -25.86 -61.70
C LYS A 90 2.94 -25.59 -61.91
N VAL A 91 2.49 -25.52 -63.17
CA VAL A 91 1.05 -25.50 -63.50
C VAL A 91 0.55 -26.91 -63.23
N GLY A 92 0.30 -27.21 -61.96
CA GLY A 92 -0.28 -28.46 -61.49
C GLY A 92 -1.77 -28.29 -61.16
N LYS A 93 -2.50 -29.41 -61.08
CA LYS A 93 -3.88 -29.43 -60.60
C LYS A 93 -4.00 -28.72 -59.24
N CYS A 94 -5.15 -28.10 -58.98
CA CYS A 94 -5.44 -27.47 -57.69
C CYS A 94 -5.17 -28.46 -56.54
N ALA A 95 -4.48 -28.00 -55.50
CA ALA A 95 -4.28 -28.79 -54.30
C ALA A 95 -5.59 -28.82 -53.51
N ARG A 96 -5.90 -29.97 -52.90
CA ARG A 96 -7.06 -30.16 -52.01
C ARG A 96 -6.68 -30.09 -50.52
N ASP A 97 -5.38 -30.07 -50.24
CA ASP A 97 -4.78 -29.82 -48.94
C ASP A 97 -4.23 -28.39 -48.89
N PHE A 98 -4.40 -27.73 -47.75
CA PHE A 98 -4.18 -26.29 -47.59
C PHE A 98 -5.03 -25.49 -48.61
N VAL A 99 -6.31 -25.34 -48.29
CA VAL A 99 -7.29 -24.52 -49.02
C VAL A 99 -7.95 -23.57 -48.02
N ALA A 100 -7.97 -22.28 -48.31
CA ALA A 100 -8.68 -21.31 -47.48
C ALA A 100 -9.11 -20.07 -48.29
N GLU A 101 -9.93 -19.24 -47.67
CA GLU A 101 -10.37 -17.97 -48.24
C GLU A 101 -9.24 -16.95 -48.33
N CYS A 102 -9.20 -16.20 -49.44
CA CYS A 102 -8.33 -15.04 -49.59
C CYS A 102 -8.71 -13.98 -48.55
N ARG A 103 -7.76 -13.57 -47.70
CA ARG A 103 -7.98 -12.58 -46.63
C ARG A 103 -8.45 -11.21 -47.12
N LYS A 104 -8.24 -10.87 -48.40
CA LYS A 104 -8.64 -9.59 -49.00
C LYS A 104 -10.02 -9.65 -49.68
N CYS A 105 -10.32 -10.70 -50.45
CA CYS A 105 -11.53 -10.76 -51.29
C CYS A 105 -12.45 -11.95 -51.00
N GLY A 106 -12.12 -12.81 -50.02
CA GLY A 106 -12.93 -13.99 -49.67
C GLY A 106 -12.79 -15.18 -50.62
N THR A 107 -12.28 -14.98 -51.84
CA THR A 107 -12.14 -16.06 -52.83
C THR A 107 -11.33 -17.25 -52.29
N VAL A 108 -11.92 -18.44 -52.29
CA VAL A 108 -11.27 -19.68 -51.84
C VAL A 108 -10.17 -20.08 -52.81
N VAL A 109 -8.95 -20.24 -52.31
CA VAL A 109 -7.76 -20.61 -53.11
C VAL A 109 -6.93 -21.67 -52.40
N CYS A 110 -6.34 -22.59 -53.17
CA CYS A 110 -5.39 -23.58 -52.65
C CYS A 110 -3.95 -23.04 -52.62
N ARG A 111 -3.03 -23.74 -51.92
CA ARG A 111 -1.59 -23.39 -51.88
C ARG A 111 -0.91 -23.22 -53.24
N ASN A 112 -1.45 -23.83 -54.31
CA ASN A 112 -0.92 -23.68 -55.68
C ASN A 112 -1.44 -22.41 -56.38
N CYS A 113 -2.54 -21.84 -55.89
CA CYS A 113 -3.22 -20.65 -56.43
C CYS A 113 -3.08 -19.40 -55.54
N THR A 114 -2.30 -19.48 -54.46
CA THR A 114 -1.97 -18.35 -53.61
C THR A 114 -0.76 -17.57 -54.13
N ALA A 115 -0.64 -16.31 -53.73
CA ALA A 115 0.54 -15.50 -53.98
C ALA A 115 1.72 -16.01 -53.13
N LYS A 116 2.90 -16.13 -53.73
CA LYS A 116 4.12 -16.52 -53.00
C LYS A 116 4.57 -15.39 -52.05
N PRO A 117 5.12 -15.72 -50.86
CA PRO A 117 5.70 -14.73 -49.99
C PRO A 117 6.91 -14.05 -50.64
N PRO A 118 7.18 -12.77 -50.28
CA PRO A 118 8.36 -12.06 -50.76
C PRO A 118 9.65 -12.74 -50.26
N PRO A 119 10.75 -12.70 -51.04
CA PRO A 119 12.00 -13.37 -50.69
C PRO A 119 12.74 -12.75 -49.47
N SER A 120 12.40 -11.51 -49.07
CA SER A 120 12.82 -10.94 -47.79
C SER A 120 11.62 -10.40 -47.04
N LEU A 121 11.26 -11.07 -45.95
CA LEU A 121 10.11 -10.70 -45.12
C LEU A 121 10.36 -9.33 -44.44
N GLU A 122 11.59 -9.08 -43.99
CA GLU A 122 11.96 -7.86 -43.25
C GLU A 122 11.78 -6.58 -44.07
N THR A 123 12.29 -6.54 -45.31
CA THR A 123 12.15 -5.38 -46.20
C THR A 123 10.69 -5.16 -46.61
N ALA A 124 9.93 -6.25 -46.81
CA ALA A 124 8.53 -6.19 -47.19
C ALA A 124 7.60 -5.75 -46.04
N LEU A 125 7.99 -5.99 -44.78
CA LEU A 125 7.25 -5.54 -43.60
C LEU A 125 7.49 -4.06 -43.30
N LYS A 126 8.73 -3.57 -43.46
CA LYS A 126 9.06 -2.14 -43.26
C LYS A 126 8.19 -1.22 -44.14
N SER A 127 7.90 -1.62 -45.38
CA SER A 127 7.03 -0.86 -46.29
C SER A 127 5.53 -1.03 -46.05
N ARG A 128 5.10 -1.80 -45.03
CA ARG A 128 3.69 -2.11 -44.75
C ARG A 128 3.09 -1.37 -43.56
N HIS A 129 3.92 -0.71 -42.76
CA HIS A 129 3.42 0.17 -41.72
C HIS A 129 2.60 1.31 -42.34
N ARG A 130 1.44 1.61 -41.74
CA ARG A 130 0.62 2.77 -42.12
C ARG A 130 0.23 3.60 -40.92
N ARG A 131 0.37 4.92 -41.03
CA ARG A 131 -0.07 5.85 -39.99
C ARG A 131 -1.58 5.85 -39.89
N LEU A 132 -2.11 5.85 -38.66
CA LEU A 132 -3.53 5.93 -38.38
C LEU A 132 -3.95 7.36 -38.03
N CYS A 133 -5.20 7.74 -38.35
CA CYS A 133 -5.74 9.02 -37.87
C CYS A 133 -6.04 8.97 -36.36
N ARG A 134 -6.20 10.13 -35.72
CA ARG A 134 -6.45 10.23 -34.27
C ARG A 134 -7.61 9.35 -33.78
N THR A 135 -8.70 9.28 -34.55
CA THR A 135 -9.86 8.43 -34.23
C THR A 135 -9.50 6.94 -34.26
N CYS A 136 -8.77 6.50 -35.28
CA CYS A 136 -8.34 5.10 -35.38
C CYS A 136 -7.23 4.73 -34.37
N ILE A 137 -6.40 5.69 -33.92
CA ILE A 137 -5.41 5.46 -32.87
C ILE A 137 -6.08 5.22 -31.51
N LYS A 138 -7.19 5.90 -31.23
CA LYS A 138 -7.90 5.79 -29.94
C LYS A 138 -8.89 4.62 -29.87
N ALA A 139 -9.38 4.14 -31.01
CA ALA A 139 -10.37 3.06 -31.05
C ALA A 139 -9.77 1.69 -30.67
N PRO A 140 -10.48 0.82 -29.93
CA PRO A 140 -9.99 -0.52 -29.58
C PRO A 140 -9.77 -1.41 -30.83
N LEU A 141 -8.90 -2.42 -30.72
CA LEU A 141 -8.54 -3.30 -31.84
C LEU A 141 -9.76 -4.01 -32.44
N SER A 142 -10.72 -4.41 -31.61
CA SER A 142 -11.96 -5.08 -32.02
C SER A 142 -12.73 -4.29 -33.08
N GLN A 143 -12.86 -2.97 -32.92
CA GLN A 143 -13.52 -2.10 -33.90
C GLN A 143 -12.81 -2.06 -35.27
N HIS A 144 -11.59 -2.55 -35.35
CA HIS A 144 -10.82 -2.63 -36.59
C HIS A 144 -10.76 -4.01 -37.22
N THR A 145 -11.02 -5.07 -36.45
CA THR A 145 -10.92 -6.48 -36.87
C THR A 145 -12.27 -7.17 -37.03
N SER A 146 -13.37 -6.56 -36.58
CA SER A 146 -14.72 -7.03 -36.89
C SER A 146 -14.92 -7.11 -38.41
N PRO A 147 -15.37 -8.26 -38.95
CA PRO A 147 -15.77 -8.33 -40.35
C PRO A 147 -16.95 -7.37 -40.53
N ARG A 148 -16.70 -6.21 -41.15
CA ARG A 148 -17.80 -5.49 -41.80
C ARG A 148 -18.35 -6.48 -42.82
N THR A 149 -19.61 -6.87 -42.67
CA THR A 149 -20.37 -7.49 -43.75
C THR A 149 -20.19 -6.57 -44.94
N LEU A 150 -19.28 -6.95 -45.85
CA LEU A 150 -19.26 -6.37 -47.17
C LEU A 150 -20.63 -6.78 -47.72
N GLN A 151 -21.60 -5.87 -47.65
CA GLN A 151 -22.63 -5.85 -48.67
C GLN A 151 -21.84 -5.75 -49.97
N HIS A 152 -21.59 -6.92 -50.56
CA HIS A 152 -21.45 -7.03 -51.98
C HIS A 152 -22.61 -6.23 -52.54
N ASN A 153 -22.29 -5.07 -53.13
CA ASN A 153 -23.10 -4.57 -54.23
C ASN A 153 -23.00 -5.65 -55.31
N GLU A 154 -23.86 -6.67 -55.19
CA GLU A 154 -24.35 -7.38 -56.35
C GLU A 154 -25.06 -6.33 -57.19
N CYS A 155 -24.43 -5.95 -58.31
CA CYS A 155 -25.19 -5.59 -59.49
C CYS A 155 -26.00 -6.84 -59.88
N ALA A 156 -27.19 -6.99 -59.29
CA ALA A 156 -28.19 -7.96 -59.69
C ALA A 156 -29.59 -7.35 -59.51
N ALA A 157 -30.11 -6.84 -60.62
CA ALA A 157 -31.52 -6.83 -60.98
C ALA A 157 -32.53 -6.28 -59.95
N PHE A 158 -32.74 -4.96 -59.96
CA PHE A 158 -34.07 -4.44 -59.68
C PHE A 158 -34.97 -4.73 -60.90
N SER A 159 -35.86 -5.71 -60.74
CA SER A 159 -37.06 -5.84 -61.58
C SER A 159 -38.00 -4.66 -61.29
N PRO A 160 -38.44 -3.88 -62.29
CA PRO A 160 -39.51 -2.91 -62.11
C PRO A 160 -40.86 -3.59 -62.34
N THR A 161 -41.59 -3.91 -61.27
CA THR A 161 -43.03 -4.18 -61.36
C THR A 161 -43.80 -2.87 -61.26
N SER A 162 -44.16 -2.30 -62.42
CA SER A 162 -45.51 -1.78 -62.73
C SER A 162 -45.51 -0.94 -64.01
N SER A 163 -46.59 -1.11 -64.76
CA SER A 163 -46.89 -0.69 -66.14
C SER A 163 -46.93 0.84 -66.38
N PRO A 164 -47.08 1.32 -67.64
CA PRO A 164 -46.51 2.57 -68.13
C PRO A 164 -47.47 3.77 -68.06
N SER A 165 -46.93 5.00 -68.02
CA SER A 165 -47.31 6.08 -68.97
C SER A 165 -46.60 7.42 -68.73
N SER A 166 -46.19 8.01 -69.86
CA SER A 166 -46.08 9.44 -70.21
C SER A 166 -45.14 10.41 -69.47
N SER A 167 -44.00 10.67 -70.13
CA SER A 167 -43.47 12.01 -70.52
C SER A 167 -43.04 13.00 -69.40
N PRO A 168 -42.30 14.09 -69.71
CA PRO A 168 -40.87 14.15 -69.37
C PRO A 168 -40.51 15.36 -68.47
N ALA A 169 -39.23 15.39 -68.08
CA ALA A 169 -38.47 16.56 -67.63
C ALA A 169 -38.35 16.86 -66.13
N ARG A 170 -37.08 16.74 -65.70
CA ARG A 170 -36.32 17.57 -64.74
C ARG A 170 -36.73 17.57 -63.27
N LEU A 171 -35.67 17.44 -62.47
CA LEU A 171 -35.51 17.74 -61.04
C LEU A 171 -35.92 16.65 -60.06
N HIS A 172 -35.13 15.58 -59.99
CA HIS A 172 -34.85 14.94 -58.70
C HIS A 172 -33.37 15.04 -58.38
N ARG A 173 -33.07 16.17 -57.73
CA ARG A 173 -32.09 16.31 -56.64
C ARG A 173 -31.88 14.94 -55.97
N PHE A 174 -30.75 14.30 -56.24
CA PHE A 174 -30.33 13.13 -55.46
C PHE A 174 -30.30 13.57 -53.99
N PRO A 175 -30.99 12.86 -53.08
CA PRO A 175 -30.91 13.18 -51.67
C PRO A 175 -29.46 12.98 -51.24
N THR A 176 -28.87 14.06 -50.71
CA THR A 176 -27.68 14.03 -49.87
C THR A 176 -27.81 12.83 -48.92
N PRO A 177 -26.86 11.88 -48.88
CA PRO A 177 -26.83 10.96 -47.76
C PRO A 177 -26.57 11.83 -46.54
N THR A 178 -27.60 12.10 -45.76
CA THR A 178 -27.44 12.59 -44.39
C THR A 178 -26.54 11.58 -43.71
N ALA A 179 -25.30 11.99 -43.47
CA ALA A 179 -24.40 11.32 -42.57
C ALA A 179 -25.05 11.38 -41.18
N VAL A 180 -25.88 10.39 -40.88
CA VAL A 180 -26.24 10.09 -39.50
C VAL A 180 -24.92 9.68 -38.85
N PRO A 181 -24.45 10.40 -37.82
CA PRO A 181 -23.33 9.92 -37.02
C PRO A 181 -23.77 8.59 -36.45
N VAL A 182 -23.06 7.51 -36.75
CA VAL A 182 -23.24 6.23 -36.04
C VAL A 182 -22.60 6.40 -34.65
N HIS A 183 -23.23 7.24 -33.84
CA HIS A 183 -23.25 7.15 -32.38
C HIS A 183 -24.62 6.57 -32.00
N ALA A 184 -24.89 5.36 -32.51
CA ALA A 184 -25.79 4.45 -31.84
C ALA A 184 -24.88 3.35 -31.30
N GLN A 185 -24.71 3.33 -29.98
CA GLN A 185 -24.37 2.09 -29.28
C GLN A 185 -25.53 1.13 -29.59
N VAL A 186 -25.42 0.38 -30.67
CA VAL A 186 -26.14 -0.88 -30.77
C VAL A 186 -25.33 -1.80 -29.87
N GLU A 187 -25.81 -2.01 -28.64
CA GLU A 187 -25.50 -3.24 -27.91
C GLU A 187 -25.95 -4.39 -28.80
N VAL A 188 -25.06 -4.84 -29.67
CA VAL A 188 -25.17 -6.18 -30.23
C VAL A 188 -24.78 -7.06 -29.05
N GLU A 189 -25.75 -7.75 -28.46
CA GLU A 189 -25.45 -8.91 -27.61
C GLU A 189 -24.51 -9.80 -28.41
N GLU A 190 -23.22 -9.78 -28.06
CA GLU A 190 -22.23 -10.62 -28.69
C GLU A 190 -22.58 -12.06 -28.30
N THR A 191 -23.08 -12.83 -29.26
CA THR A 191 -23.25 -14.27 -29.10
C THR A 191 -21.92 -14.87 -28.64
N PHE A 192 -21.92 -15.88 -27.76
CA PHE A 192 -20.69 -16.50 -27.23
C PHE A 192 -19.68 -16.94 -28.32
N THR A 193 -20.15 -17.14 -29.55
CA THR A 193 -19.35 -17.46 -30.75
C THR A 193 -18.75 -16.25 -31.48
N ALA A 194 -19.09 -15.01 -31.13
CA ALA A 194 -18.69 -13.81 -31.85
C ALA A 194 -17.15 -13.63 -31.88
N SER A 195 -16.48 -13.99 -30.79
CA SER A 195 -15.01 -14.01 -30.71
C SER A 195 -14.37 -14.99 -31.70
N ALA A 196 -15.05 -16.10 -32.05
CA ALA A 196 -14.57 -17.07 -33.02
C ALA A 196 -14.64 -16.58 -34.47
N PHE A 197 -15.42 -15.52 -34.74
CA PHE A 197 -15.53 -14.88 -36.06
C PHE A 197 -14.75 -13.55 -36.17
N GLN A 198 -14.10 -13.11 -35.08
CA GLN A 198 -13.17 -11.99 -35.14
C GLN A 198 -11.93 -12.39 -35.95
N ARG A 199 -11.45 -11.50 -36.82
CA ARG A 199 -10.20 -11.77 -37.54
C ARG A 199 -9.03 -11.68 -36.57
N ASP A 200 -8.31 -12.79 -36.40
CA ASP A 200 -7.06 -12.83 -35.64
C ASP A 200 -6.06 -11.76 -36.14
N SER A 201 -5.27 -11.21 -35.21
CA SER A 201 -4.13 -10.35 -35.51
C SER A 201 -3.18 -11.06 -36.50
N CYS A 202 -2.72 -10.39 -37.56
CA CYS A 202 -1.84 -11.02 -38.56
C CYS A 202 -0.56 -11.53 -37.88
N LYS A 203 -0.45 -12.86 -37.73
CA LYS A 203 0.83 -13.53 -37.55
C LYS A 203 1.42 -13.73 -38.93
N CYS A 204 2.22 -12.76 -39.37
CA CYS A 204 2.72 -12.73 -40.74
C CYS A 204 3.96 -13.63 -41.06
N PRO A 205 4.57 -14.44 -40.16
CA PRO A 205 5.77 -15.20 -40.56
C PRO A 205 5.51 -16.56 -41.23
N ASP A 206 4.40 -17.26 -40.96
CA ASP A 206 4.34 -18.69 -41.33
C ASP A 206 3.39 -19.03 -42.49
N ILE A 207 2.12 -18.59 -42.51
CA ILE A 207 1.17 -18.90 -43.61
C ILE A 207 0.13 -17.77 -43.78
N PHE A 208 -0.03 -17.23 -44.99
CA PHE A 208 -1.11 -16.29 -45.33
C PHE A 208 -1.80 -16.62 -46.65
N TRP A 209 -3.12 -16.45 -46.68
CA TRP A 209 -3.98 -16.78 -47.82
C TRP A 209 -4.33 -15.53 -48.60
N LEU A 210 -3.65 -15.31 -49.72
CA LEU A 210 -3.95 -14.25 -50.68
C LEU A 210 -4.00 -14.86 -52.08
N CYS A 211 -5.09 -14.65 -52.81
CA CYS A 211 -5.16 -15.05 -54.22
C CYS A 211 -4.10 -14.31 -55.04
N GLN A 212 -3.67 -14.87 -56.17
CA GLN A 212 -2.64 -14.24 -57.01
C GLN A 212 -3.00 -12.80 -57.42
N ASP A 213 -4.27 -12.53 -57.69
CA ASP A 213 -4.75 -11.21 -58.12
C ASP A 213 -4.62 -10.18 -56.98
N CYS A 214 -5.06 -10.55 -55.77
CA CYS A 214 -4.87 -9.72 -54.58
C CYS A 214 -3.40 -9.54 -54.21
N GLY A 215 -2.57 -10.57 -54.36
CA GLY A 215 -1.14 -10.54 -54.04
C GLY A 215 -0.33 -9.64 -54.99
N ARG A 216 -0.66 -9.64 -56.29
CA ARG A 216 -0.01 -8.77 -57.29
C ARG A 216 -0.21 -7.28 -56.99
N GLY A 217 -1.38 -6.91 -56.46
CA GLY A 217 -1.71 -5.53 -56.12
C GLY A 217 -1.09 -4.98 -54.83
N LEU A 218 -0.46 -5.82 -54.00
CA LEU A 218 0.05 -5.36 -52.69
C LEU A 218 1.30 -4.48 -52.81
N ARG A 219 2.27 -4.87 -53.64
CA ARG A 219 3.51 -4.11 -53.79
C ARG A 219 3.27 -2.73 -54.40
N PRO A 220 2.43 -2.57 -55.45
CA PRO A 220 1.98 -1.25 -55.90
C PRO A 220 1.34 -0.43 -54.78
N ALA A 221 0.42 -1.00 -54.00
CA ALA A 221 -0.23 -0.29 -52.90
C ALA A 221 0.74 0.14 -51.77
N ASP A 222 1.74 -0.69 -51.45
CA ASP A 222 2.82 -0.36 -50.50
C ASP A 222 3.69 0.81 -51.02
N LEU A 223 4.00 0.79 -52.32
CA LEU A 223 4.75 1.85 -52.97
C LEU A 223 3.94 3.15 -53.09
N ASP A 224 2.65 3.09 -53.39
CA ASP A 224 1.80 4.27 -53.55
C ASP A 224 1.61 4.99 -52.21
N TYR A 225 1.43 4.25 -51.10
CA TYR A 225 1.34 4.87 -49.78
C TYR A 225 2.65 5.54 -49.35
N SER A 226 3.78 4.86 -49.54
CA SER A 226 5.10 5.44 -49.23
C SER A 226 5.44 6.63 -50.14
N ARG A 227 5.08 6.57 -51.42
CA ARG A 227 5.19 7.69 -52.35
C ARG A 227 4.31 8.87 -51.96
N GLY A 228 3.17 8.66 -51.31
CA GLY A 228 2.34 9.74 -50.76
C GLY A 228 3.12 10.64 -49.79
N TRP A 229 3.95 10.03 -48.95
CA TRP A 229 4.85 10.76 -48.03
C TRP A 229 6.01 11.44 -48.78
N THR A 230 6.61 10.76 -49.77
CA THR A 230 7.68 11.35 -50.60
C THR A 230 7.19 12.52 -51.46
N TRP A 231 6.00 12.41 -52.05
CA TRP A 231 5.36 13.45 -52.86
C TRP A 231 5.07 14.70 -52.02
N ARG A 232 4.66 14.49 -50.76
CA ARG A 232 4.45 15.59 -49.80
C ARG A 232 5.73 16.36 -49.49
N LYS A 233 6.88 15.66 -49.35
CA LYS A 233 8.20 16.27 -49.17
C LYS A 233 8.59 17.19 -50.35
N SER A 234 8.30 16.77 -51.58
CA SER A 234 8.72 17.51 -52.79
C SER A 234 7.85 18.72 -53.14
N TYR A 235 6.57 18.73 -52.76
CA TYR A 235 5.66 19.84 -53.07
C TYR A 235 5.50 20.86 -51.93
N SER A 236 5.79 20.49 -50.68
CA SER A 236 5.73 21.43 -49.54
C SER A 236 6.85 22.48 -49.55
N THR A 237 7.95 22.20 -50.26
CA THR A 237 9.16 23.02 -50.28
C THR A 237 9.29 23.90 -51.54
N TYR A 238 8.61 23.56 -52.66
CA TYR A 238 8.84 24.23 -53.95
C TYR A 238 7.81 25.32 -54.32
N LEU A 239 6.59 25.31 -53.74
CA LEU A 239 5.53 26.30 -54.01
C LEU A 239 5.31 27.22 -52.81
N GLY A 240 6.34 28.00 -52.47
CA GLY A 240 6.37 28.86 -51.30
C GLY A 240 5.10 29.69 -51.06
N GLY A 241 4.59 29.62 -49.83
CA GLY A 241 4.05 30.79 -49.14
C GLY A 241 2.66 31.32 -49.51
N LEU A 242 1.85 30.67 -50.36
CA LEU A 242 0.40 30.94 -50.41
C LEU A 242 -0.35 29.87 -49.64
N GLY A 243 -0.81 30.22 -48.45
CA GLY A 243 -1.67 29.43 -47.58
C GLY A 243 -3.08 29.19 -48.15
N THR A 244 -3.18 28.64 -49.35
CA THR A 244 -4.35 27.87 -49.77
C THR A 244 -4.12 26.45 -49.29
N GLY A 245 -4.92 25.98 -48.33
CA GLY A 245 -4.72 24.73 -47.59
C GLY A 245 -4.72 23.45 -48.43
N ILE A 246 -3.67 23.19 -49.19
CA ILE A 246 -3.39 21.91 -49.89
C ILE A 246 -2.72 20.94 -48.88
N GLY A 247 -3.40 20.75 -47.77
CA GLY A 247 -2.88 20.03 -46.60
C GLY A 247 -3.88 19.94 -45.45
N GLU A 248 -4.93 20.77 -45.48
CA GLU A 248 -6.09 20.69 -44.60
C GLU A 248 -7.32 20.32 -45.45
N GLY A 249 -8.15 19.38 -44.99
CA GLY A 249 -9.29 18.88 -45.77
C GLY A 249 -9.11 17.45 -46.30
N SER A 250 -9.43 17.16 -47.56
CA SER A 250 -9.34 15.81 -48.16
C SER A 250 -8.04 15.52 -48.93
N GLU A 251 -7.07 16.45 -48.88
CA GLU A 251 -5.85 16.44 -49.72
C GLU A 251 -4.55 16.08 -48.98
N GLY A 252 -4.62 15.72 -47.69
CA GLY A 252 -3.49 15.23 -46.91
C GLY A 252 -3.21 13.74 -47.16
N VAL A 253 -2.13 13.22 -46.56
CA VAL A 253 -1.91 11.76 -46.55
C VAL A 253 -3.05 11.11 -45.77
N GLN A 254 -3.67 10.11 -46.37
CA GLN A 254 -4.85 9.47 -45.83
C GLN A 254 -4.48 8.47 -44.73
N CYS A 255 -5.41 8.25 -43.79
CA CYS A 255 -5.32 7.18 -42.80
C CYS A 255 -4.99 5.85 -43.48
N GLY A 256 -4.07 5.10 -42.89
CA GLY A 256 -3.62 3.79 -43.35
C GLY A 256 -4.68 2.70 -43.50
N ARG A 257 -5.92 2.98 -43.10
CA ARG A 257 -7.09 2.12 -43.31
C ARG A 257 -7.90 2.52 -44.56
N ASP A 258 -7.48 3.55 -45.30
CA ASP A 258 -8.17 4.11 -46.45
C ASP A 258 -9.67 4.29 -46.17
N GLY A 259 -10.56 3.85 -47.07
CA GLY A 259 -12.02 3.90 -46.90
C GLY A 259 -12.57 3.08 -45.71
N ALA A 260 -11.77 2.20 -45.10
CA ALA A 260 -12.14 1.48 -43.88
C ALA A 260 -11.80 2.27 -42.59
N CYS A 261 -11.26 3.49 -42.70
CA CYS A 261 -11.04 4.37 -41.56
C CYS A 261 -12.34 4.62 -40.77
N LEU A 262 -12.27 4.61 -39.43
CA LEU A 262 -13.44 4.90 -38.58
C LEU A 262 -13.91 6.36 -38.70
N ALA A 263 -13.06 7.23 -39.22
CA ALA A 263 -13.36 8.62 -39.55
C ALA A 263 -13.32 8.86 -41.07
N ALA A 264 -13.59 7.84 -41.89
CA ALA A 264 -13.67 8.01 -43.34
C ALA A 264 -14.78 9.00 -43.72
N LYS A 265 -14.54 9.80 -44.76
CA LYS A 265 -15.49 10.76 -45.34
C LYS A 265 -15.76 10.37 -46.78
N ILE A 266 -17.00 10.53 -47.25
CA ILE A 266 -17.34 10.33 -48.66
C ILE A 266 -16.86 11.56 -49.43
N VAL A 267 -16.02 11.36 -50.43
CA VAL A 267 -15.45 12.43 -51.26
C VAL A 267 -15.69 12.09 -52.73
N GLU A 268 -16.04 13.10 -53.53
CA GLU A 268 -16.12 12.98 -54.98
C GLU A 268 -14.70 12.94 -55.54
N LYS A 269 -14.32 11.84 -56.22
CA LYS A 269 -12.98 11.67 -56.78
C LYS A 269 -13.05 11.18 -58.20
N GLU A 270 -12.17 11.69 -59.03
CA GLU A 270 -11.91 11.16 -60.38
C GLU A 270 -11.12 9.86 -60.28
N VAL A 271 -11.71 8.78 -60.75
CA VAL A 271 -11.12 7.43 -60.78
C VAL A 271 -11.00 6.95 -62.22
N ASP A 272 -10.00 6.12 -62.50
CA ASP A 272 -9.85 5.49 -63.82
C ASP A 272 -11.07 4.58 -64.07
N CYS A 273 -11.62 4.64 -65.29
CA CYS A 273 -12.74 3.77 -65.67
C CYS A 273 -12.27 2.31 -65.71
N ASP A 274 -12.84 1.45 -64.87
CA ASP A 274 -12.60 0.01 -64.95
C ASP A 274 -13.32 -0.62 -66.16
N ALA A 275 -12.89 -1.82 -66.58
CA ALA A 275 -13.39 -2.48 -67.79
C ALA A 275 -14.88 -2.87 -67.70
N ASP A 276 -15.39 -3.07 -66.49
CA ASP A 276 -16.80 -3.41 -66.25
C ASP A 276 -17.68 -2.16 -66.33
N ALA A 277 -17.23 -1.03 -65.75
CA ALA A 277 -17.91 0.26 -65.91
C ALA A 277 -17.88 0.73 -67.36
N LEU A 278 -16.76 0.52 -68.07
CA LEU A 278 -16.66 0.85 -69.49
C LEU A 278 -17.69 0.06 -70.31
N ARG A 279 -17.81 -1.26 -70.07
CA ARG A 279 -18.80 -2.13 -70.73
C ARG A 279 -20.23 -1.75 -70.41
N ALA A 280 -20.55 -1.46 -69.15
CA ALA A 280 -21.90 -1.04 -68.76
C ALA A 280 -22.29 0.28 -69.45
N MET A 281 -21.35 1.21 -69.60
CA MET A 281 -21.56 2.47 -70.30
C MET A 281 -21.65 2.30 -71.83
N GLU A 282 -20.87 1.39 -72.41
CA GLU A 282 -20.97 1.02 -73.83
C GLU A 282 -22.34 0.36 -74.14
N GLU A 283 -22.81 -0.55 -73.29
CA GLU A 283 -24.15 -1.14 -73.40
C GLU A 283 -25.27 -0.09 -73.26
N GLU A 284 -25.09 0.89 -72.37
CA GLU A 284 -26.05 1.98 -72.19
C GLU A 284 -26.04 2.94 -73.40
N ALA A 285 -24.86 3.23 -73.96
CA ALA A 285 -24.71 4.01 -75.19
C ALA A 285 -25.33 3.29 -76.41
N GLU A 286 -25.16 1.97 -76.53
CA GLU A 286 -25.81 1.15 -77.56
C GLU A 286 -27.34 1.12 -77.39
N LYS A 287 -27.84 1.06 -76.16
CA LYS A 287 -29.28 1.19 -75.85
C LYS A 287 -29.84 2.55 -76.22
N ILE A 288 -29.09 3.63 -76.06
CA ILE A 288 -29.53 4.99 -76.45
C ILE A 288 -29.48 5.16 -77.97
N ALA A 289 -28.46 4.62 -78.63
CA ALA A 289 -28.32 4.66 -80.09
C ALA A 289 -29.45 3.89 -80.81
N SER A 290 -29.90 2.77 -80.24
CA SER A 290 -31.01 1.96 -80.78
C SER A 290 -32.40 2.58 -80.60
N GLN A 291 -32.56 3.68 -79.84
CA GLN A 291 -33.83 4.39 -79.65
C GLN A 291 -34.16 5.40 -80.76
N GLY A 292 -33.35 5.53 -81.81
CA GLY A 292 -33.70 6.30 -83.02
C GLY A 292 -33.81 7.83 -82.83
N THR A 293 -33.32 8.37 -81.71
CA THR A 293 -33.47 9.80 -81.34
C THR A 293 -32.43 10.73 -81.96
N GLY A 294 -31.50 10.20 -82.79
CA GLY A 294 -30.43 10.97 -83.43
C GLY A 294 -29.32 11.47 -82.49
N ARG A 295 -29.33 11.05 -81.21
CA ARG A 295 -28.29 11.39 -80.23
C ARG A 295 -27.29 10.24 -80.13
N ASN A 296 -26.03 10.50 -80.50
CA ASN A 296 -24.92 9.55 -80.35
C ASN A 296 -23.99 10.05 -79.23
N TRP A 297 -23.57 9.19 -78.31
CA TRP A 297 -22.68 9.56 -77.21
C TRP A 297 -21.26 9.83 -77.73
N GLN A 298 -20.88 11.10 -77.83
CA GLN A 298 -19.51 11.52 -78.22
C GLN A 298 -18.59 11.61 -76.99
N GLY A 299 -18.30 10.46 -76.37
CA GLY A 299 -17.08 10.21 -75.58
C GLY A 299 -16.75 11.06 -74.33
N THR A 300 -17.47 12.15 -74.04
CA THR A 300 -17.18 13.05 -72.92
C THR A 300 -18.47 13.56 -72.26
N SER A 301 -18.50 13.59 -70.93
CA SER A 301 -19.60 14.17 -70.12
C SER A 301 -19.02 14.91 -68.91
N PHE A 302 -19.82 15.68 -68.16
CA PHE A 302 -19.34 16.33 -66.92
C PHE A 302 -18.79 15.32 -65.88
N GLU A 303 -19.24 14.07 -65.98
CA GLU A 303 -18.86 12.96 -65.13
C GLU A 303 -17.76 12.08 -65.74
N ILE A 304 -17.42 12.26 -67.03
CA ILE A 304 -16.45 11.44 -67.78
C ILE A 304 -15.52 12.33 -68.61
N GLN A 305 -14.23 12.34 -68.27
CA GLN A 305 -13.23 13.14 -68.94
C GLN A 305 -12.15 12.25 -69.57
N GLU A 306 -11.87 12.47 -70.85
CA GLU A 306 -10.67 11.96 -71.52
C GLU A 306 -9.49 12.87 -71.15
N ILE A 307 -8.45 12.27 -70.58
CA ILE A 307 -7.23 12.95 -70.16
C ILE A 307 -6.05 12.32 -70.88
N ASP A 308 -5.30 13.15 -71.61
CA ASP A 308 -4.05 12.73 -72.24
C ASP A 308 -3.00 12.42 -71.17
N GLY A 309 -2.62 11.15 -71.07
CA GLY A 309 -1.50 10.72 -70.26
C GLY A 309 -0.16 11.08 -70.92
N ILE A 310 0.87 11.25 -70.08
CA ILE A 310 2.25 11.41 -70.55
C ILE A 310 2.63 10.17 -71.36
N GLY A 311 2.88 10.35 -72.66
CA GLY A 311 3.18 9.27 -73.61
C GLY A 311 2.11 9.01 -74.69
N GLY A 312 1.10 9.88 -74.84
CA GLY A 312 0.11 9.79 -75.92
C GLY A 312 -1.00 8.76 -75.70
N VAL A 313 -1.16 8.28 -74.46
CA VAL A 313 -2.23 7.35 -74.07
C VAL A 313 -3.38 8.15 -73.48
N VAL A 314 -4.51 8.19 -74.19
CA VAL A 314 -5.76 8.80 -73.70
C VAL A 314 -6.36 7.90 -72.61
N LYS A 315 -6.57 8.43 -71.41
CA LYS A 315 -7.25 7.73 -70.31
C LYS A 315 -8.61 8.34 -70.03
N LYS A 316 -9.65 7.52 -69.96
CA LYS A 316 -10.99 7.95 -69.51
C LYS A 316 -11.07 7.88 -67.98
N LYS A 317 -11.33 9.02 -67.35
CA LYS A 317 -11.61 9.12 -65.91
C LYS A 317 -13.07 9.44 -65.68
N ILE A 318 -13.64 8.87 -64.62
CA ILE A 318 -15.02 9.09 -64.19
C ILE A 318 -15.06 9.69 -62.79
N LYS A 319 -15.98 10.62 -62.52
CA LYS A 319 -16.21 11.15 -61.17
C LYS A 319 -17.11 10.19 -60.38
N ARG A 320 -16.65 9.73 -59.22
CA ARG A 320 -17.40 8.83 -58.33
C ARG A 320 -17.26 9.26 -56.88
N LEU A 321 -18.35 9.17 -56.11
CA LEU A 321 -18.34 9.32 -54.66
C LEU A 321 -17.73 8.07 -54.02
N ILE A 322 -16.59 8.22 -53.35
CA ILE A 322 -15.88 7.11 -52.71
C ILE A 322 -15.55 7.43 -51.24
N PRO A 323 -15.55 6.44 -50.33
CA PRO A 323 -15.11 6.64 -48.96
C PRO A 323 -13.58 6.79 -48.90
N VAL A 324 -13.11 7.89 -48.32
CA VAL A 324 -11.70 8.26 -48.18
C VAL A 324 -11.35 8.40 -46.70
N GLY A 325 -10.22 7.83 -46.28
CA GLY A 325 -9.79 7.91 -44.88
C GLY A 325 -9.44 9.32 -44.45
N ALA A 326 -9.78 9.69 -43.21
CA ALA A 326 -9.35 10.97 -42.62
C ALA A 326 -7.83 11.18 -42.71
N ASN A 327 -7.40 12.43 -42.93
CA ASN A 327 -5.98 12.74 -42.99
C ASN A 327 -5.28 12.41 -41.67
N VAL A 328 -4.03 12.00 -41.80
CA VAL A 328 -3.14 11.77 -40.67
C VAL A 328 -2.30 13.00 -40.36
N ILE A 329 -1.87 13.08 -39.11
CA ILE A 329 -1.02 14.18 -38.65
C ILE A 329 0.40 13.96 -39.18
N GLU A 330 0.98 15.05 -39.67
CA GLU A 330 2.38 15.15 -40.04
C GLU A 330 3.16 15.69 -38.84
N ASN A 331 4.24 15.03 -38.45
CA ASN A 331 5.05 15.46 -37.31
C ASN A 331 6.10 16.47 -37.77
N GLU A 332 6.44 17.44 -36.92
CA GLU A 332 7.37 18.51 -37.27
C GLU A 332 8.79 18.00 -37.60
N ASP A 333 9.25 16.97 -36.90
CA ASP A 333 10.55 16.31 -37.10
C ASP A 333 10.65 15.50 -38.41
N GLU A 334 9.51 15.07 -38.95
CA GLU A 334 9.46 14.44 -40.27
C GLU A 334 9.39 15.50 -41.37
N ARG A 335 8.77 16.64 -41.08
CA ARG A 335 8.59 17.77 -42.00
C ARG A 335 9.90 18.53 -42.23
N ASP A 336 10.67 18.78 -41.18
CA ASP A 336 11.98 19.45 -41.27
C ASP A 336 13.09 18.53 -41.80
N GLY A 337 12.80 17.24 -41.94
CA GLY A 337 13.71 16.23 -42.48
C GLY A 337 14.71 15.65 -41.48
N SER A 338 14.58 15.98 -40.19
CA SER A 338 15.40 15.40 -39.11
C SER A 338 15.13 13.90 -38.90
N ARG A 339 13.95 13.42 -39.31
CA ARG A 339 13.55 12.01 -39.28
C ARG A 339 12.87 11.57 -40.59
N ALA A 340 13.05 10.30 -40.97
CA ALA A 340 12.33 9.74 -42.11
C ALA A 340 10.84 9.51 -41.76
N TYR A 341 9.94 9.77 -42.71
CA TYR A 341 8.51 9.48 -42.53
C TYR A 341 8.27 8.00 -42.21
N LEU A 342 7.31 7.75 -41.31
CA LEU A 342 6.93 6.42 -40.82
C LEU A 342 7.98 5.70 -39.95
N ASP A 343 9.11 6.32 -39.64
CA ASP A 343 10.17 5.67 -38.85
C ASP A 343 9.71 5.32 -37.42
N ARG A 344 8.84 6.15 -36.82
CA ARG A 344 8.21 5.88 -35.50
C ARG A 344 7.35 4.62 -35.54
N GLU A 345 6.55 4.48 -36.59
CA GLU A 345 5.66 3.34 -36.81
C GLU A 345 6.45 2.06 -37.09
N VAL A 346 7.52 2.15 -37.87
CA VAL A 346 8.42 1.03 -38.19
C VAL A 346 9.17 0.56 -36.94
N ARG A 347 9.57 1.47 -36.05
CA ARG A 347 10.21 1.14 -34.76
C ARG A 347 9.22 0.69 -33.67
N GLY A 348 7.92 0.78 -33.91
CA GLY A 348 6.89 0.43 -32.93
C GLY A 348 6.73 1.44 -31.79
N GLU A 349 7.26 2.66 -31.92
CA GLU A 349 7.11 3.73 -30.93
C GLU A 349 5.66 4.24 -30.85
N VAL A 350 4.90 4.10 -31.94
CA VAL A 350 3.51 4.51 -32.05
C VAL A 350 2.65 3.44 -32.74
N ARG A 351 1.36 3.43 -32.42
CA ARG A 351 0.39 2.52 -33.04
C ARG A 351 0.25 2.81 -34.54
N SER A 352 0.36 1.76 -35.35
CA SER A 352 0.18 1.80 -36.80
C SER A 352 -0.70 0.66 -37.29
N TRP A 353 -1.27 0.80 -38.49
CA TRP A 353 -1.84 -0.34 -39.19
C TRP A 353 -0.68 -1.28 -39.52
N CYS A 354 -0.69 -2.49 -38.95
CA CYS A 354 0.39 -3.49 -38.95
C CYS A 354 1.44 -3.42 -37.81
N SER A 355 1.34 -2.50 -36.86
CA SER A 355 2.09 -2.60 -35.58
C SER A 355 1.28 -2.02 -34.42
N TRP A 356 1.01 -2.86 -33.44
CA TRP A 356 0.42 -2.46 -32.17
C TRP A 356 1.51 -2.50 -31.10
N PRO A 357 1.73 -1.43 -30.32
CA PRO A 357 2.59 -1.54 -29.17
C PRO A 357 1.99 -2.60 -28.23
N ASP A 358 2.81 -3.55 -27.78
CA ASP A 358 2.43 -4.46 -26.71
C ASP A 358 2.08 -3.60 -25.49
N VAL A 359 0.78 -3.53 -25.15
CA VAL A 359 0.29 -2.81 -23.97
C VAL A 359 0.67 -3.63 -22.72
N SER A 360 1.95 -3.69 -22.42
CA SER A 360 2.41 -3.77 -21.04
C SER A 360 2.53 -2.33 -20.56
N MET A 361 1.66 -1.91 -19.63
CA MET A 361 1.96 -0.64 -18.93
C MET A 361 3.33 -0.82 -18.29
N PRO A 362 4.29 0.10 -18.51
CA PRO A 362 5.55 0.02 -17.79
C PRO A 362 5.24 0.07 -16.29
N PHE A 363 5.91 -0.77 -15.51
CA PHE A 363 5.66 -0.88 -14.07
C PHE A 363 5.94 0.46 -13.36
N TYR A 364 6.89 1.23 -13.90
CA TYR A 364 7.29 2.53 -13.36
C TYR A 364 6.17 3.57 -13.25
N PRO A 365 5.38 3.93 -14.29
CA PRO A 365 4.30 4.92 -14.17
C PRO A 365 3.22 4.55 -13.13
N LEU A 366 2.95 3.25 -12.95
CA LEU A 366 2.01 2.79 -11.93
C LEU A 366 2.58 2.99 -10.52
N LEU A 367 3.81 2.53 -10.30
CA LEU A 367 4.53 2.68 -9.04
C LEU A 367 4.75 4.16 -8.68
N LEU A 368 5.06 5.00 -9.67
CA LEU A 368 5.20 6.44 -9.50
C LEU A 368 3.90 7.10 -9.06
N ARG A 369 2.75 6.72 -9.64
CA ARG A 369 1.44 7.24 -9.22
C ARG A 369 1.10 6.82 -7.79
N LEU A 370 1.34 5.56 -7.45
CA LEU A 370 1.15 5.04 -6.09
C LEU A 370 2.04 5.77 -5.09
N SER A 371 3.34 5.92 -5.39
CA SER A 371 4.29 6.65 -4.56
C SER A 371 3.88 8.12 -4.40
N SER A 372 3.45 8.79 -5.49
CA SER A 372 3.01 10.18 -5.47
C SER A 372 1.75 10.42 -4.64
N ALA A 373 0.89 9.41 -4.51
CA ALA A 373 -0.30 9.46 -3.64
C ALA A 373 0.04 9.12 -2.18
N LEU A 374 0.93 8.16 -1.95
CA LEU A 374 1.29 7.70 -0.59
C LEU A 374 2.15 8.70 0.16
N VAL A 375 3.12 9.34 -0.49
CA VAL A 375 4.04 10.29 0.16
C VAL A 375 3.34 11.46 0.88
N PRO A 376 2.40 12.20 0.28
CA PRO A 376 1.71 13.27 1.00
C PRO A 376 0.84 12.73 2.15
N LEU A 377 0.26 11.54 1.99
CA LEU A 377 -0.54 10.89 3.04
C LEU A 377 0.34 10.50 4.23
N THR A 378 1.49 9.85 3.99
CA THR A 378 2.42 9.49 5.06
C THR A 378 2.93 10.73 5.76
N ILE A 379 3.39 11.74 5.02
CA ILE A 379 3.83 13.01 5.62
C ILE A 379 2.75 13.61 6.52
N ALA A 380 1.49 13.66 6.06
CA ALA A 380 0.39 14.20 6.86
C ALA A 380 0.13 13.38 8.14
N LEU A 381 0.09 12.05 8.02
CA LEU A 381 -0.16 11.14 9.14
C LEU A 381 1.00 11.14 10.16
N THR A 382 2.25 11.06 9.69
CA THR A 382 3.44 11.15 10.55
C THR A 382 3.51 12.53 11.21
N THR A 383 3.19 13.61 10.49
CA THR A 383 3.15 14.96 11.08
C THR A 383 2.08 15.04 12.17
N TYR A 384 0.88 14.53 11.92
CA TYR A 384 -0.16 14.47 12.94
C TYR A 384 0.31 13.67 14.17
N LEU A 385 0.87 12.48 13.97
CA LEU A 385 1.30 11.60 15.06
C LEU A 385 2.42 12.20 15.91
N TYR A 386 3.41 12.85 15.30
CA TYR A 386 4.56 13.44 16.03
C TYR A 386 4.27 14.82 16.61
N PHE A 387 3.29 15.55 16.08
CA PHE A 387 2.81 16.83 16.62
C PHE A 387 1.45 16.70 17.30
N TYR A 388 1.03 15.50 17.69
CA TYR A 388 -0.24 15.27 18.37
C TYR A 388 -0.43 16.15 19.62
N PRO A 389 0.60 16.47 20.44
CA PRO A 389 0.39 17.29 21.62
C PRO A 389 -0.06 18.71 21.23
N PHE A 390 0.44 19.23 20.11
CA PHE A 390 0.00 20.51 19.55
C PHE A 390 -1.46 20.45 19.08
N PHE A 391 -1.84 19.40 18.33
CA PHE A 391 -3.20 19.24 17.82
C PHE A 391 -4.24 18.98 18.93
N HIS A 392 -3.82 18.33 20.02
CA HIS A 392 -4.66 18.03 21.17
C HIS A 392 -4.65 19.14 22.24
N ASN A 393 -3.95 20.26 21.99
CA ASN A 393 -3.76 21.36 22.94
C ASN A 393 -3.20 20.92 24.30
N CYS A 394 -2.22 20.03 24.28
CA CYS A 394 -1.60 19.50 25.47
C CYS A 394 -0.61 20.52 26.06
N TYR A 395 -1.05 21.23 27.09
CA TYR A 395 -0.21 22.19 27.81
C TYR A 395 -0.42 22.03 29.31
N PHE A 396 0.61 22.37 30.08
CA PHE A 396 0.51 22.49 31.52
C PHE A 396 -0.54 23.55 31.89
N PRO A 397 -1.41 23.30 32.90
CA PRO A 397 -2.34 24.30 33.40
C PRO A 397 -1.63 25.63 33.69
N ILE A 398 -2.19 26.71 33.17
CA ILE A 398 -1.60 28.04 33.20
C ILE A 398 -2.07 28.78 34.47
N PRO A 399 -1.17 29.37 35.26
CA PRO A 399 -1.54 30.19 36.40
C PRO A 399 -2.42 31.39 36.00
N PRO A 400 -3.28 31.93 36.87
CA PRO A 400 -4.09 33.12 36.57
C PRO A 400 -3.22 34.35 36.29
N GLU A 401 -3.72 35.29 35.48
CA GLU A 401 -2.98 36.52 35.09
C GLU A 401 -2.46 37.33 36.30
N SER A 402 -3.18 37.34 37.43
CA SER A 402 -2.74 38.03 38.65
C SER A 402 -1.40 37.52 39.19
N THR A 403 -1.05 36.27 38.90
CA THR A 403 0.18 35.63 39.39
C THR A 403 1.34 35.68 38.38
N HIS A 404 1.11 36.15 37.15
CA HIS A 404 2.17 36.24 36.11
C HIS A 404 3.24 37.28 36.43
N HIS A 405 2.91 38.28 37.25
CA HIS A 405 3.79 39.41 37.58
C HIS A 405 4.62 39.20 38.85
N VAL A 406 4.47 38.05 39.53
CA VAL A 406 5.17 37.74 40.79
C VAL A 406 6.69 37.89 40.64
N PHE A 407 7.23 37.53 39.47
CA PHE A 407 8.68 37.53 39.23
C PHE A 407 9.20 38.78 38.50
N ASP A 408 8.36 39.78 38.22
CA ASP A 408 8.75 40.96 37.41
C ASP A 408 9.80 41.85 38.10
N ASN A 409 9.76 41.91 39.43
CA ASN A 409 10.69 42.71 40.25
C ASN A 409 11.80 41.86 40.88
N CYS A 410 12.13 40.70 40.29
CA CYS A 410 13.21 39.85 40.76
C CYS A 410 14.50 40.11 39.98
N THR A 411 15.61 40.14 40.71
CA THR A 411 16.95 40.20 40.13
C THR A 411 17.67 38.91 40.52
N PHE A 412 17.67 37.95 39.59
CA PHE A 412 18.35 36.67 39.79
C PHE A 412 19.83 36.80 39.41
N ASP A 413 20.72 36.47 40.35
CA ASP A 413 22.17 36.47 40.11
C ASP A 413 22.62 35.32 39.17
N ASP A 414 21.81 34.25 39.10
CA ASP A 414 22.05 33.07 38.27
C ASP A 414 21.25 33.12 36.96
N HIS A 415 21.96 33.07 35.82
CA HIS A 415 21.36 33.02 34.48
C HIS A 415 20.43 31.82 34.27
N VAL A 416 20.68 30.68 34.92
CA VAL A 416 19.82 29.49 34.86
C VAL A 416 18.46 29.81 35.44
N LEU A 417 18.45 30.44 36.61
CA LEU A 417 17.24 30.83 37.32
C LEU A 417 16.48 31.92 36.56
N ALA A 418 17.20 32.93 36.04
CA ALA A 418 16.63 33.96 35.19
C ALA A 418 15.93 33.39 33.94
N ASN A 419 16.53 32.39 33.29
CA ASN A 419 15.93 31.71 32.13
C ASN A 419 14.69 30.88 32.51
N HIS A 420 14.72 30.20 33.66
CA HIS A 420 13.59 29.40 34.15
C HIS A 420 12.34 30.24 34.38
N TYR A 421 12.52 31.43 34.96
CA TYR A 421 11.43 32.38 35.26
C TYR A 421 11.16 33.40 34.15
N ALA A 422 11.82 33.29 32.99
CA ALA A 422 11.63 34.22 31.87
C ALA A 422 10.23 34.12 31.25
N ASN A 423 9.62 32.93 31.24
CA ASN A 423 8.25 32.72 30.76
C ASN A 423 7.24 32.90 31.90
N ARG A 424 6.61 34.09 31.95
CA ARG A 424 5.67 34.51 32.98
C ARG A 424 4.36 33.72 33.00
N GLN A 425 3.98 33.13 31.87
CA GLN A 425 2.75 32.35 31.75
C GLN A 425 2.95 30.90 32.20
N ALA A 426 4.18 30.43 32.35
CA ALA A 426 4.43 29.06 32.78
C ALA A 426 4.45 28.97 34.30
N ALA A 427 3.73 27.97 34.85
CA ALA A 427 3.84 27.66 36.29
C ALA A 427 5.31 27.33 36.65
N PRO A 428 5.85 27.82 37.78
CA PRO A 428 7.22 27.55 38.21
C PRO A 428 7.58 26.07 38.32
N PHE A 429 6.62 25.25 38.76
CA PHE A 429 6.73 23.80 38.84
C PHE A 429 5.74 23.15 37.88
N ARG A 430 6.24 22.28 37.01
CA ARG A 430 5.50 21.52 36.00
C ARG A 430 5.96 20.07 36.03
N LEU A 431 5.08 19.16 36.43
CA LEU A 431 5.36 17.73 36.59
C LEU A 431 4.61 16.93 35.52
N LEU A 432 5.37 16.29 34.63
CA LEU A 432 4.84 15.29 33.71
C LEU A 432 4.72 13.96 34.45
N ALA A 433 3.49 13.50 34.68
CA ALA A 433 3.20 12.24 35.37
C ALA A 433 2.77 11.17 34.38
N LEU A 434 3.44 10.03 34.41
CA LEU A 434 3.18 8.88 33.54
C LEU A 434 2.81 7.69 34.41
N GLY A 435 1.60 7.17 34.27
CA GLY A 435 1.15 5.99 35.00
C GLY A 435 1.43 4.73 34.21
N ASP A 436 1.96 3.70 34.87
CA ASP A 436 1.78 2.32 34.43
C ASP A 436 2.26 2.03 32.98
N PRO A 437 3.57 2.10 32.69
CA PRO A 437 4.11 1.74 31.37
C PRO A 437 4.13 0.22 31.11
N GLN A 438 4.16 -0.61 32.16
CA GLN A 438 4.23 -2.08 32.13
C GLN A 438 5.12 -2.66 31.03
N LEU A 439 6.44 -2.50 31.18
CA LEU A 439 7.37 -3.14 30.26
C LEU A 439 7.30 -4.66 30.42
N GLU A 440 6.72 -5.33 29.43
CA GLU A 440 6.75 -6.78 29.26
C GLU A 440 8.06 -7.25 28.59
N GLY A 441 8.40 -8.53 28.68
CA GLY A 441 9.62 -9.11 28.08
C GLY A 441 9.53 -10.61 27.89
N ASP A 442 10.64 -11.35 27.97
CA ASP A 442 10.73 -12.73 27.51
C ASP A 442 9.79 -13.69 28.26
N THR A 443 9.45 -13.40 29.52
CA THR A 443 8.47 -14.19 30.28
C THR A 443 7.04 -14.06 29.76
N SER A 444 6.74 -13.07 28.93
CA SER A 444 5.44 -12.90 28.25
C SER A 444 5.35 -13.66 26.92
N LEU A 445 6.47 -14.22 26.45
CA LEU A 445 6.52 -14.91 25.16
C LEU A 445 5.97 -16.33 25.29
N PRO A 446 5.27 -16.82 24.25
CA PRO A 446 5.06 -18.26 24.12
C PRO A 446 6.40 -18.99 24.17
N SER A 447 6.39 -20.22 24.69
CA SER A 447 7.57 -21.10 24.66
C SER A 447 8.18 -21.09 23.26
N ALA A 448 9.45 -20.67 23.17
CA ALA A 448 10.14 -20.57 21.89
C ALA A 448 9.97 -21.89 21.11
N PRO A 449 9.62 -21.83 19.81
CA PRO A 449 9.33 -23.03 19.04
C PRO A 449 10.57 -23.92 19.01
N LYS A 450 10.55 -25.00 19.80
CA LYS A 450 11.47 -26.11 19.62
C LYS A 450 10.93 -26.91 18.45
N TYR A 451 11.41 -26.61 17.24
CA TYR A 451 11.05 -27.35 16.03
C TYR A 451 11.35 -28.84 16.26
N HIS A 452 10.32 -29.60 16.59
CA HIS A 452 10.41 -31.01 16.81
C HIS A 452 9.38 -31.61 15.88
N PHE A 453 9.85 -32.41 14.93
CA PHE A 453 8.98 -33.06 13.96
C PHE A 453 8.83 -34.56 14.29
N PRO A 454 8.17 -34.93 15.40
CA PRO A 454 7.99 -36.32 15.79
C PRO A 454 7.17 -37.08 14.74
N GLY A 455 6.17 -36.45 14.10
CA GLY A 455 5.42 -37.02 12.99
C GLY A 455 6.28 -37.30 11.75
N LEU A 456 7.23 -36.41 11.39
CA LEU A 456 8.18 -36.67 10.29
C LEU A 456 9.20 -37.76 10.66
N LYS A 457 9.63 -37.83 11.92
CA LYS A 457 10.49 -38.92 12.41
C LYS A 457 9.75 -40.27 12.38
N GLN A 458 8.49 -40.30 12.80
CA GLN A 458 7.63 -41.50 12.73
C GLN A 458 7.31 -41.87 11.29
N LEU A 459 6.99 -40.91 10.41
CA LEU A 459 6.82 -41.11 8.98
C LEU A 459 8.08 -41.73 8.36
N GLY A 460 9.27 -41.23 8.72
CA GLY A 460 10.54 -41.82 8.30
C GLY A 460 10.75 -43.26 8.79
N GLN A 461 10.29 -43.59 10.00
CA GLN A 461 10.28 -44.96 10.52
C GLN A 461 9.24 -45.84 9.83
N TRP A 462 8.07 -45.30 9.49
CA TRP A 462 6.94 -46.02 8.89
C TRP A 462 7.13 -46.27 7.39
N LEU A 463 7.76 -45.32 6.68
CA LEU A 463 8.25 -45.50 5.32
C LEU A 463 9.31 -46.60 5.24
N ARG A 464 10.12 -46.79 6.30
CA ARG A 464 11.09 -47.88 6.42
C ARG A 464 10.46 -49.23 6.81
N SER A 465 9.26 -49.23 7.41
CA SER A 465 8.59 -50.45 7.90
C SER A 465 7.61 -51.10 6.90
N GLY A 466 7.39 -50.49 5.73
CA GLY A 466 6.66 -51.11 4.61
C GLY A 466 5.15 -51.25 4.79
N ARG A 467 4.51 -50.44 5.63
CA ARG A 467 3.05 -50.49 5.90
C ARG A 467 2.30 -49.30 5.28
N PRO A 468 1.70 -49.44 4.08
CA PRO A 468 1.17 -48.30 3.31
C PRO A 468 -0.03 -47.59 3.96
N PHE A 469 -0.85 -48.30 4.74
CA PHE A 469 -2.04 -47.71 5.40
C PHE A 469 -1.66 -46.71 6.50
N LEU A 470 -0.55 -46.94 7.21
CA LEU A 470 -0.07 -46.07 8.28
C LEU A 470 0.65 -44.81 7.72
N VAL A 471 1.18 -44.87 6.50
CA VAL A 471 1.91 -43.75 5.88
C VAL A 471 1.01 -42.52 5.66
N LEU A 472 -0.28 -42.70 5.39
CA LEU A 472 -1.27 -41.62 5.24
C LEU A 472 -1.52 -40.88 6.57
N ASP A 473 -1.74 -41.62 7.66
CA ASP A 473 -1.89 -41.04 9.02
C ASP A 473 -0.60 -40.34 9.48
N GLY A 474 0.57 -40.89 9.14
CA GLY A 474 1.87 -40.27 9.41
C GLY A 474 2.13 -39.00 8.59
N LEU A 475 1.64 -38.94 7.35
CA LEU A 475 1.71 -37.74 6.50
C LEU A 475 0.81 -36.63 7.03
N GLN A 476 -0.43 -36.97 7.41
CA GLN A 476 -1.37 -36.02 7.98
C GLN A 476 -0.89 -35.47 9.33
N SER A 477 -0.38 -36.34 10.20
CA SER A 477 0.20 -35.94 11.49
C SER A 477 1.47 -35.11 11.31
N GLY A 478 2.36 -35.49 10.37
CA GLY A 478 3.56 -34.71 10.05
C GLY A 478 3.25 -33.33 9.44
N LEU A 479 2.21 -33.22 8.62
CA LEU A 479 1.76 -31.94 8.07
C LEU A 479 1.15 -31.05 9.15
N HIS A 480 0.40 -31.65 10.08
CA HIS A 480 -0.18 -30.95 11.22
C HIS A 480 0.91 -30.43 12.18
N ASP A 481 1.94 -31.22 12.47
CA ASP A 481 3.11 -30.81 13.26
C ASP A 481 3.82 -29.60 12.61
N VAL A 482 4.06 -29.65 11.30
CA VAL A 482 4.71 -28.56 10.54
C VAL A 482 3.87 -27.28 10.56
N VAL A 483 2.56 -27.39 10.35
CA VAL A 483 1.65 -26.25 10.36
C VAL A 483 1.60 -25.62 11.75
N ASN A 484 1.43 -26.42 12.82
CA ASN A 484 1.39 -25.92 14.19
C ASN A 484 2.70 -25.26 14.63
N ASP A 485 3.85 -25.83 14.27
CA ASP A 485 5.15 -25.24 14.60
C ASP A 485 5.43 -23.94 13.82
N ILE A 486 4.95 -23.84 12.57
CA ILE A 486 4.97 -22.57 11.80
C ILE A 486 4.08 -21.53 12.47
N TRP A 487 2.85 -21.88 12.86
CA TRP A 487 1.95 -20.96 13.56
C TRP A 487 2.52 -20.48 14.89
N ARG A 488 3.07 -21.39 15.72
CA ARG A 488 3.76 -21.02 16.97
C ARG A 488 4.96 -20.10 16.72
N GLY A 489 5.72 -20.34 15.65
CA GLY A 489 6.81 -19.44 15.26
C GLY A 489 6.32 -18.05 14.83
N LEU A 490 5.19 -17.98 14.13
CA LEU A 490 4.55 -16.72 13.76
C LEU A 490 4.00 -15.98 14.99
N GLU A 491 3.34 -16.67 15.92
CA GLU A 491 2.84 -16.08 17.18
C GLU A 491 3.97 -15.56 18.06
N TYR A 492 5.04 -16.34 18.22
CA TYR A 492 6.26 -15.90 18.93
C TYR A 492 6.85 -14.64 18.29
N THR A 493 7.00 -14.62 16.97
CA THR A 493 7.53 -13.47 16.23
C THR A 493 6.60 -12.26 16.33
N ARG A 494 5.29 -12.47 16.25
CA ARG A 494 4.28 -11.43 16.42
C ARG A 494 4.39 -10.79 17.81
N LYS A 495 4.40 -11.59 18.88
CA LYS A 495 4.52 -11.07 20.25
C LYS A 495 5.85 -10.30 20.44
N GLN A 496 6.95 -10.75 19.85
CA GLN A 496 8.22 -10.01 19.83
C GLN A 496 8.08 -8.62 19.17
N ILE A 497 7.39 -8.54 18.03
CA ILE A 497 7.10 -7.27 17.35
C ILE A 497 6.17 -6.41 18.21
N ASP A 498 5.16 -7.00 18.86
CA ASP A 498 4.24 -6.28 19.75
C ASP A 498 4.98 -5.69 20.96
N LEU A 499 5.90 -6.44 21.59
CA LEU A 499 6.75 -5.94 22.68
C LEU A 499 7.64 -4.78 22.22
N PHE A 500 8.26 -4.91 21.04
CA PHE A 500 9.05 -3.85 20.44
C PHE A 500 8.18 -2.61 20.17
N GLY A 501 7.00 -2.80 19.59
CA GLY A 501 6.04 -1.72 19.32
C GLY A 501 5.60 -1.01 20.58
N ASN A 502 5.27 -1.75 21.65
CA ASN A 502 4.86 -1.18 22.93
C ASN A 502 5.93 -0.22 23.46
N ASP A 503 7.20 -0.65 23.51
CA ASP A 503 8.28 0.22 23.97
C ASP A 503 8.40 1.51 23.16
N TYR A 504 8.29 1.43 21.83
CA TYR A 504 8.41 2.59 20.96
C TYR A 504 7.17 3.48 20.96
N TYR A 505 5.99 2.91 21.21
CA TYR A 505 4.76 3.65 21.45
C TYR A 505 4.87 4.47 22.74
N LEU A 506 5.30 3.85 23.85
CA LEU A 506 5.55 4.54 25.13
C LEU A 506 6.65 5.61 24.98
N ALA A 507 7.73 5.27 24.27
CA ALA A 507 8.82 6.21 23.98
C ALA A 507 8.35 7.41 23.15
N HIS A 508 7.47 7.18 22.18
CA HIS A 508 6.90 8.23 21.34
C HIS A 508 6.13 9.23 22.18
N GLN A 509 5.25 8.73 23.06
CA GLN A 509 4.46 9.57 23.96
C GLN A 509 5.36 10.41 24.88
N TYR A 510 6.30 9.79 25.60
CA TYR A 510 7.22 10.51 26.48
C TYR A 510 8.01 11.59 25.72
N ARG A 511 8.63 11.25 24.59
CA ARG A 511 9.48 12.18 23.83
C ARG A 511 8.68 13.32 23.22
N ALA A 512 7.50 13.05 22.65
CA ALA A 512 6.66 14.07 22.05
C ALA A 512 6.14 15.06 23.10
N LEU A 513 5.67 14.55 24.24
CA LEU A 513 5.21 15.40 25.35
C LEU A 513 6.35 16.17 25.99
N HIS A 514 7.44 15.50 26.35
CA HIS A 514 8.60 16.14 26.99
C HIS A 514 9.14 17.29 26.13
N TRP A 515 9.27 17.07 24.82
CA TRP A 515 9.68 18.10 23.87
C TRP A 515 8.66 19.23 23.74
N HIS A 516 7.37 18.92 23.65
CA HIS A 516 6.32 19.91 23.41
C HIS A 516 5.99 20.77 24.65
N THR A 517 5.89 20.15 25.83
CA THR A 517 5.39 20.78 27.05
C THR A 517 6.49 21.31 27.97
N ALA A 518 7.76 20.95 27.71
CA ALA A 518 8.93 21.39 28.48
C ALA A 518 8.73 21.28 30.01
N PRO A 519 8.53 20.05 30.54
CA PRO A 519 8.31 19.82 31.96
C PRO A 519 9.55 20.21 32.78
N THR A 520 9.33 20.59 34.04
CA THR A 520 10.42 20.82 35.00
C THR A 520 10.83 19.54 35.73
N HIS A 521 9.89 18.61 35.88
CA HIS A 521 10.04 17.35 36.59
C HIS A 521 9.25 16.27 35.86
N VAL A 522 9.69 15.02 35.97
CA VAL A 522 9.01 13.85 35.40
C VAL A 522 8.87 12.79 36.48
N THR A 523 7.71 12.14 36.55
CA THR A 523 7.49 11.00 37.44
C THR A 523 6.85 9.83 36.69
N VAL A 524 7.23 8.61 37.06
CA VAL A 524 6.53 7.39 36.66
C VAL A 524 5.87 6.79 37.90
N LEU A 525 4.55 6.63 37.85
CA LEU A 525 3.73 6.29 39.02
C LEU A 525 3.54 4.77 39.17
N GLY A 526 4.63 4.00 39.22
CA GLY A 526 4.62 2.55 39.43
C GLY A 526 4.20 1.72 38.22
N ASP A 527 4.28 0.40 38.41
CA ASP A 527 4.14 -0.64 37.39
C ASP A 527 5.04 -0.37 36.18
N LEU A 528 6.31 -0.10 36.49
CA LEU A 528 7.35 0.11 35.49
C LEU A 528 7.54 -1.16 34.64
N LEU A 529 7.45 -2.31 35.29
CA LEU A 529 7.60 -3.64 34.72
C LEU A 529 6.25 -4.37 34.74
N GLY A 530 5.99 -5.25 33.77
CA GLY A 530 4.72 -5.97 33.71
C GLY A 530 4.55 -7.15 34.67
N SER A 531 5.56 -7.51 35.48
CA SER A 531 5.44 -8.62 36.44
C SER A 531 6.54 -8.63 37.49
N GLN A 532 6.15 -8.88 38.74
CA GLN A 532 7.05 -9.03 39.88
C GLN A 532 7.76 -10.39 39.89
N TRP A 533 7.14 -11.41 39.28
CA TRP A 533 7.60 -12.81 39.24
C TRP A 533 8.62 -13.06 38.12
N ILE A 534 9.57 -12.15 37.95
CA ILE A 534 10.65 -12.26 36.97
C ILE A 534 12.01 -12.47 37.64
N GLY A 535 12.86 -13.27 36.99
CA GLY A 535 14.26 -13.46 37.40
C GLY A 535 15.12 -12.22 37.16
N ASP A 536 16.30 -12.17 37.77
CA ASP A 536 17.16 -10.98 37.75
C ASP A 536 17.69 -10.62 36.34
N GLU A 537 17.92 -11.60 35.47
CA GLU A 537 18.32 -11.35 34.07
C GLU A 537 17.21 -10.63 33.28
N GLU A 538 15.97 -11.06 33.46
CA GLU A 538 14.80 -10.45 32.82
C GLU A 538 14.51 -9.05 33.40
N PHE A 539 14.65 -8.90 34.72
CA PHE A 539 14.56 -7.60 35.39
C PHE A 539 15.58 -6.60 34.82
N GLU A 540 16.85 -7.01 34.68
CA GLU A 540 17.91 -6.17 34.11
C GLU A 540 17.62 -5.83 32.64
N SER A 541 17.20 -6.80 31.83
CA SER A 541 16.83 -6.59 30.42
C SER A 541 15.73 -5.54 30.24
N ARG A 542 14.65 -5.63 31.03
CA ARG A 542 13.56 -4.65 31.01
C ARG A 542 13.99 -3.29 31.54
N SER A 543 14.84 -3.28 32.57
CA SER A 543 15.39 -2.05 33.14
C SER A 543 16.27 -1.28 32.15
N ILE A 544 17.07 -2.00 31.35
CA ILE A 544 17.83 -1.41 30.25
C ILE A 544 16.88 -0.82 29.20
N ARG A 545 15.80 -1.53 28.84
CA ARG A 545 14.80 -1.02 27.90
C ARG A 545 14.08 0.23 28.43
N PHE A 546 13.76 0.27 29.73
CA PHE A 546 13.18 1.43 30.39
C PHE A 546 14.04 2.68 30.15
N TRP A 547 15.32 2.65 30.54
CA TRP A 547 16.21 3.83 30.45
C TRP A 547 16.72 4.13 29.04
N HIS A 548 17.01 3.12 28.21
CA HIS A 548 17.68 3.32 26.92
C HIS A 548 16.73 3.31 25.72
N ARG A 549 15.49 2.83 25.88
CA ARG A 549 14.49 2.79 24.81
C ARG A 549 13.31 3.69 25.14
N VAL A 550 12.56 3.42 26.21
CA VAL A 550 11.34 4.18 26.54
C VAL A 550 11.70 5.62 26.95
N PHE A 551 12.46 5.76 28.03
CA PHE A 551 12.87 7.03 28.63
C PHE A 551 14.27 7.45 28.21
N LYS A 552 14.61 7.23 26.93
CA LYS A 552 15.94 7.55 26.41
C LYS A 552 16.30 9.02 26.65
N GLY A 553 17.43 9.25 27.31
CA GLY A 553 17.93 10.58 27.67
C GLY A 553 17.54 11.04 29.07
N ALA A 554 16.64 10.30 29.75
CA ALA A 554 16.38 10.47 31.16
C ALA A 554 17.47 9.83 32.02
N SER A 555 17.48 10.20 33.30
CA SER A 555 18.42 9.72 34.30
C SER A 555 17.72 9.45 35.63
N LEU A 556 18.30 8.54 36.41
CA LEU A 556 17.88 8.28 37.77
C LEU A 556 18.17 9.49 38.66
N VAL A 557 17.28 9.77 39.63
CA VAL A 557 17.55 10.77 40.67
C VAL A 557 18.80 10.36 41.46
N PRO A 558 19.82 11.23 41.58
CA PRO A 558 21.05 10.90 42.29
C PRO A 558 20.80 10.43 43.74
N LYS A 559 21.56 9.42 44.18
CA LYS A 559 21.47 8.88 45.54
C LYS A 559 21.67 9.98 46.59
N GLY A 560 20.79 10.00 47.59
CA GLY A 560 20.82 10.95 48.70
C GLY A 560 20.12 12.29 48.45
N LEU A 561 19.56 12.51 47.25
CA LEU A 561 18.71 13.68 46.96
C LEU A 561 17.28 13.45 47.48
N LEU A 562 16.72 12.27 47.22
CA LEU A 562 15.56 11.73 47.92
C LEU A 562 16.05 11.02 49.18
N LYS A 563 15.66 11.47 50.38
CA LYS A 563 16.04 10.79 51.62
C LYS A 563 14.99 9.74 52.01
N GLU A 564 15.48 8.56 52.42
CA GLU A 564 14.69 7.45 52.98
C GLU A 564 14.22 7.73 54.43
N TYR A 565 14.65 8.85 55.02
CA TYR A 565 14.17 9.41 56.28
C TYR A 565 13.97 10.90 56.09
N ALA A 566 12.79 11.39 56.44
CA ALA A 566 12.46 12.81 56.27
C ALA A 566 13.40 13.70 57.10
N ALA A 567 13.75 14.86 56.55
CA ALA A 567 14.45 15.91 57.29
C ALA A 567 13.47 17.05 57.63
N PRO A 568 13.67 17.81 58.72
CA PRO A 568 12.76 18.90 59.09
C PRO A 568 12.51 19.85 57.92
N THR A 569 11.23 20.17 57.66
CA THR A 569 10.83 21.12 56.60
C THR A 569 11.33 22.55 56.91
N PHE A 570 11.60 22.85 58.18
CA PHE A 570 12.17 24.10 58.63
C PHE A 570 13.69 24.13 58.49
N VAL A 571 14.19 24.32 57.28
CA VAL A 571 15.54 24.86 57.13
C VAL A 571 15.48 26.33 57.56
N ARG A 572 15.94 26.61 58.78
CA ARG A 572 16.30 27.96 59.22
C ARG A 572 17.41 28.42 58.28
N ALA A 573 17.04 29.09 57.18
CA ALA A 573 18.00 29.68 56.26
C ALA A 573 18.69 30.83 56.98
N GLU A 574 19.72 30.50 57.78
CA GLU A 574 20.62 31.49 58.33
C GLU A 574 21.52 31.95 57.18
N TRP A 575 21.16 33.06 56.54
CA TRP A 575 22.06 33.80 55.65
C TRP A 575 23.19 34.40 56.51
N GLN A 576 24.21 33.60 56.84
CA GLN A 576 25.47 34.13 57.36
C GLN A 576 26.38 34.41 56.17
N THR A 577 26.60 35.69 55.90
CA THR A 577 27.65 36.20 55.01
C THR A 577 29.01 35.87 55.61
N GLY A 578 29.64 34.79 55.15
CA GLY A 578 31.00 34.40 55.55
C GLY A 578 31.63 33.50 54.49
N ASP A 579 32.72 33.98 53.89
CA ASP A 579 33.47 33.38 52.78
C ASP A 579 34.20 32.09 53.16
N ASP A 580 33.47 31.02 53.48
CA ASP A 580 34.04 29.69 53.69
C ASP A 580 33.16 28.62 53.01
N GLU A 581 33.37 28.43 51.71
CA GLU A 581 32.70 27.41 50.88
C GLU A 581 32.91 25.96 51.38
N SER A 582 33.80 25.75 52.34
CA SER A 582 34.16 24.42 52.85
C SER A 582 33.28 23.90 54.00
N LYS A 583 32.34 24.72 54.52
CA LYS A 583 31.41 24.33 55.61
C LYS A 583 29.94 24.20 55.21
N TYR A 584 29.59 24.44 53.95
CA TYR A 584 28.22 24.28 53.44
C TYR A 584 27.88 22.82 53.13
N TYR A 585 27.61 22.01 54.15
CA TYR A 585 26.62 20.95 54.00
C TYR A 585 25.24 21.63 53.90
N ARG A 586 24.91 22.23 52.74
CA ARG A 586 23.49 22.43 52.39
C ARG A 586 22.86 21.05 52.54
N GLU A 587 21.90 20.92 53.44
CA GLU A 587 21.18 19.66 53.61
C GLU A 587 20.64 19.26 52.24
N LYS A 588 21.14 18.16 51.67
CA LYS A 588 20.88 17.70 50.28
C LYS A 588 19.39 17.43 49.94
N THR A 589 18.47 17.77 50.84
CA THR A 589 17.01 17.63 50.75
C THR A 589 16.28 18.89 50.33
N VAL A 590 16.93 20.06 50.34
CA VAL A 590 16.29 21.31 49.95
C VAL A 590 16.95 21.84 48.68
N GLU A 591 16.17 21.88 47.61
CA GLU A 591 16.56 22.42 46.32
C GLU A 591 15.85 23.75 46.08
N VAL A 592 16.46 24.63 45.29
CA VAL A 592 15.78 25.85 44.80
C VAL A 592 15.11 25.50 43.48
N LEU A 593 13.81 25.76 43.38
CA LEU A 593 13.04 25.48 42.17
C LEU A 593 13.62 26.27 40.98
N GLY A 594 13.97 25.57 39.91
CA GLY A 594 14.55 26.16 38.70
C GLY A 594 16.08 26.33 38.73
N ALA A 595 16.75 26.15 39.86
CA ALA A 595 18.22 26.29 39.94
C ALA A 595 18.99 25.13 39.30
N SER A 596 18.36 23.96 39.16
CA SER A 596 18.98 22.76 38.58
C SER A 596 18.18 22.27 37.37
N PRO A 597 18.61 22.59 36.13
CA PRO A 597 17.86 22.23 34.92
C PRO A 597 17.89 20.72 34.65
N GLY A 598 18.77 19.98 35.32
CA GLY A 598 18.83 18.53 35.24
C GLY A 598 17.55 17.83 35.71
N TRP A 599 16.72 18.48 36.54
CA TRP A 599 15.44 17.93 37.00
C TRP A 599 14.47 17.60 35.87
N ALA A 600 14.50 18.34 34.76
CA ALA A 600 13.67 18.06 33.60
C ALA A 600 13.95 16.67 32.99
N ASN A 601 15.13 16.11 33.23
CA ASN A 601 15.55 14.80 32.74
C ASN A 601 15.74 13.76 33.86
N ARG A 602 15.44 14.11 35.12
CA ARG A 602 15.49 13.15 36.24
C ARG A 602 14.09 12.59 36.46
N ILE A 603 13.95 11.27 36.34
CA ILE A 603 12.66 10.61 36.58
C ILE A 603 12.57 10.16 38.03
N ILE A 604 11.52 10.61 38.70
CA ILE A 604 11.12 10.13 40.02
C ILE A 604 10.25 8.89 39.78
N ASN A 605 10.73 7.71 40.17
CA ASN A 605 9.97 6.48 40.02
C ASN A 605 9.27 6.13 41.33
N VAL A 606 7.98 5.89 41.26
CA VAL A 606 7.20 5.24 42.31
C VAL A 606 7.19 3.75 42.02
N VAL A 607 7.16 2.91 43.06
CA VAL A 607 7.08 1.46 42.91
C VAL A 607 5.63 0.99 42.82
N GLY A 608 5.34 0.05 41.92
CA GLY A 608 4.02 -0.60 41.83
C GLY A 608 4.01 -2.08 42.20
N ASN A 609 2.81 -2.67 42.17
CA ASN A 609 2.62 -4.08 42.52
C ASN A 609 3.22 -5.04 41.49
N HIS A 610 3.30 -4.66 40.21
CA HIS A 610 4.02 -5.44 39.20
C HIS A 610 5.55 -5.27 39.29
N ASP A 611 6.06 -4.34 40.09
CA ASP A 611 7.49 -4.15 40.28
C ASP A 611 8.04 -5.01 41.43
N ILE A 612 7.36 -4.99 42.58
CA ILE A 612 7.82 -5.64 43.83
C ILE A 612 6.81 -6.61 44.46
N GLY A 613 5.56 -6.61 44.02
CA GLY A 613 4.46 -7.35 44.66
C GLY A 613 3.63 -6.50 45.63
N TYR A 614 2.66 -7.16 46.27
CA TYR A 614 1.85 -6.64 47.37
C TYR A 614 2.45 -7.04 48.73
N ALA A 615 1.87 -6.56 49.83
CA ALA A 615 2.37 -6.82 51.19
C ALA A 615 2.64 -8.31 51.47
N GLY A 616 1.89 -9.24 50.87
CA GLY A 616 2.02 -10.68 51.04
C GLY A 616 3.08 -11.38 50.21
N ASP A 617 3.76 -10.71 49.28
CA ASP A 617 4.83 -11.31 48.47
C ASP A 617 6.05 -10.39 48.24
N ILE A 618 6.06 -9.18 48.79
CA ILE A 618 7.26 -8.33 48.81
C ILE A 618 8.36 -8.97 49.68
N ASP A 619 9.57 -9.00 49.12
CA ASP A 619 10.80 -9.46 49.79
C ASP A 619 11.94 -8.42 49.67
N GLU A 620 12.98 -8.58 50.48
CA GLU A 620 14.13 -7.65 50.51
C GLU A 620 14.90 -7.63 49.17
N ASN A 621 14.91 -8.73 48.41
CA ASN A 621 15.61 -8.81 47.12
C ASN A 621 14.93 -7.93 46.06
N ARG A 622 13.59 -8.00 45.96
CA ARG A 622 12.79 -7.19 45.04
C ARG A 622 12.91 -5.70 45.34
N ILE A 623 12.86 -5.32 46.62
CA ILE A 623 13.11 -3.94 47.05
C ILE A 623 14.52 -3.50 46.63
N SER A 624 15.55 -4.27 46.99
CA SER A 624 16.94 -3.92 46.72
C SER A 624 17.24 -3.75 45.22
N ARG A 625 16.75 -4.66 44.36
CA ARG A 625 16.95 -4.55 42.91
C ARG A 625 16.18 -3.37 42.32
N PHE A 626 14.97 -3.07 42.81
CA PHE A 626 14.22 -1.89 42.41
C PHE A 626 14.96 -0.61 42.79
N GLU A 627 15.38 -0.47 44.06
CA GLU A 627 16.05 0.74 44.55
C GLU A 627 17.38 1.02 43.84
N LYS A 628 18.10 -0.04 43.50
CA LYS A 628 19.33 0.06 42.71
C LYS A 628 19.09 0.68 41.33
N GLN A 629 17.96 0.36 40.70
CA GLN A 629 17.72 0.63 39.28
C GLN A 629 16.79 1.82 39.02
N PHE A 630 15.82 2.04 39.90
CA PHE A 630 14.74 3.00 39.73
C PHE A 630 14.68 4.05 40.85
N GLY A 631 15.41 3.85 41.95
CA GLY A 631 15.48 4.81 43.07
C GLY A 631 14.69 4.34 44.29
N PRO A 632 14.80 5.07 45.42
CA PRO A 632 14.29 4.61 46.70
C PRO A 632 12.76 4.43 46.66
N VAL A 633 12.24 3.38 47.30
CA VAL A 633 10.78 3.14 47.35
C VAL A 633 10.04 4.13 48.24
N ASN A 634 10.77 4.80 49.14
CA ASN A 634 10.29 5.89 49.98
C ASN A 634 11.27 7.07 49.87
N GLY A 635 10.77 8.29 49.64
CA GLY A 635 11.64 9.45 49.41
C GLY A 635 10.97 10.77 49.79
N ASP A 636 11.76 11.69 50.35
CA ASP A 636 11.34 13.06 50.69
C ASP A 636 12.29 14.09 50.09
N ILE A 637 11.75 15.15 49.48
CA ILE A 637 12.50 16.28 48.93
C ILE A 637 11.67 17.57 48.91
N HIS A 638 12.31 18.71 49.17
CA HIS A 638 11.66 20.02 49.28
C HIS A 638 12.20 20.98 48.22
N PHE A 639 11.31 21.70 47.55
CA PHE A 639 11.64 22.74 46.58
C PHE A 639 11.23 24.10 47.10
N THR A 640 12.20 24.98 47.33
CA THR A 640 11.98 26.36 47.78
C THR A 640 11.80 27.30 46.60
N LEU A 641 10.86 28.24 46.73
CA LEU A 641 10.67 29.30 45.76
C LEU A 641 11.58 30.50 46.11
N PRO A 642 12.42 31.01 45.18
CA PRO A 642 13.45 32.02 45.48
C PRO A 642 12.91 33.46 45.55
N LEU A 643 11.78 33.67 46.23
CA LEU A 643 11.12 34.99 46.32
C LEU A 643 11.93 36.03 47.10
N GLN A 644 12.95 35.63 47.86
CA GLN A 644 13.85 36.55 48.57
C GLN A 644 14.69 37.40 47.62
N GLN A 645 14.87 36.96 46.37
CA GLN A 645 15.58 37.71 45.33
C GLN A 645 14.67 38.72 44.61
N CYS A 646 13.44 38.89 45.10
CA CYS A 646 12.41 39.74 44.53
C CYS A 646 12.14 40.95 45.43
N ASN A 647 11.99 42.12 44.82
CA ASN A 647 11.61 43.32 45.52
C ASN A 647 10.08 43.37 45.70
N LEU A 648 9.61 42.67 46.74
CA LEU A 648 8.19 42.56 47.10
C LEU A 648 7.84 43.52 48.24
N SER A 649 6.65 44.14 48.18
CA SER A 649 6.15 45.04 49.24
C SER A 649 5.94 44.30 50.57
N HIS A 650 5.52 43.04 50.52
CA HIS A 650 5.30 42.16 51.67
C HIS A 650 5.91 40.78 51.36
N PRO A 651 7.24 40.62 51.54
CA PRO A 651 7.87 39.32 51.31
C PRO A 651 7.42 38.32 52.39
N PRO A 652 7.20 37.05 52.02
CA PRO A 652 6.91 36.01 53.01
C PRO A 652 8.13 35.82 53.93
N LEU A 653 7.85 35.58 55.22
CA LEU A 653 8.89 35.50 56.26
C LEU A 653 9.88 34.35 56.01
N PHE A 654 9.41 33.29 55.36
CA PHE A 654 10.19 32.14 54.90
C PHE A 654 9.88 31.87 53.42
N PRO A 655 10.80 31.26 52.65
CA PRO A 655 10.53 30.86 51.27
C PRO A 655 9.38 29.85 51.23
N PRO A 656 8.35 30.04 50.36
CA PRO A 656 7.35 29.02 50.14
C PRO A 656 7.98 27.71 49.67
N VAL A 657 7.46 26.59 50.16
CA VAL A 657 8.02 25.25 49.92
C VAL A 657 7.00 24.36 49.22
N LEU A 658 7.41 23.74 48.13
CA LEU A 658 6.70 22.61 47.53
C LEU A 658 7.43 21.32 47.91
N ARG A 659 6.80 20.52 48.77
CA ARG A 659 7.32 19.22 49.22
C ARG A 659 6.85 18.12 48.28
N LEU A 660 7.75 17.25 47.85
CA LEU A 660 7.42 16.07 47.05
C LEU A 660 7.80 14.82 47.84
N ILE A 661 6.83 13.91 47.99
CA ILE A 661 7.00 12.67 48.77
C ILE A 661 6.72 11.49 47.85
N VAL A 662 7.63 10.51 47.80
CA VAL A 662 7.38 9.18 47.26
C VAL A 662 7.09 8.25 48.42
N LEU A 663 5.94 7.59 48.41
CA LEU A 663 5.53 6.67 49.47
C LEU A 663 5.19 5.29 48.88
N ASN A 664 5.88 4.26 49.39
CA ASN A 664 5.56 2.87 49.07
C ASN A 664 4.27 2.44 49.76
N THR A 665 3.14 2.55 49.04
CA THR A 665 1.84 2.14 49.56
C THR A 665 1.62 0.62 49.54
N MET A 666 2.50 -0.17 48.92
CA MET A 666 2.30 -1.62 48.74
C MET A 666 2.37 -2.38 50.07
N ASN A 667 3.01 -1.77 51.07
CA ASN A 667 3.32 -2.38 52.35
C ASN A 667 2.74 -1.57 53.53
N LEU A 668 1.58 -0.92 53.32
CA LEU A 668 0.84 -0.22 54.37
C LEU A 668 -0.21 -1.09 55.05
N ASP A 669 -0.87 -1.96 54.28
CA ASP A 669 -1.90 -2.83 54.82
C ASP A 669 -1.33 -4.14 55.34
N SER A 670 -2.13 -4.86 56.13
CA SER A 670 -1.75 -6.12 56.76
C SER A 670 -2.72 -7.24 56.36
N PRO A 671 -2.29 -8.51 56.36
CA PRO A 671 -0.98 -9.01 56.80
C PRO A 671 0.12 -8.84 55.75
N ALA A 672 1.33 -8.51 56.21
CA ALA A 672 2.53 -8.47 55.38
C ALA A 672 3.35 -9.76 55.55
N PHE A 673 3.98 -10.24 54.47
CA PHE A 673 4.89 -11.37 54.48
C PHE A 673 6.16 -11.07 55.28
N GLU A 674 6.79 -9.93 54.99
CA GLU A 674 7.96 -9.44 55.74
C GLU A 674 7.62 -8.21 56.61
N ALA A 675 7.29 -8.44 57.87
CA ALA A 675 6.95 -7.38 58.84
C ALA A 675 8.06 -6.31 59.00
N LYS A 676 9.33 -6.66 58.76
CA LYS A 676 10.45 -5.71 58.83
C LYS A 676 10.34 -4.63 57.76
N LEU A 677 9.94 -5.00 56.54
CA LEU A 677 9.76 -4.05 55.43
C LEU A 677 8.58 -3.12 55.71
N GLN A 678 7.49 -3.66 56.23
CA GLN A 678 6.32 -2.86 56.63
C GLN A 678 6.69 -1.84 57.72
N GLN A 679 7.45 -2.26 58.74
CA GLN A 679 7.96 -1.35 59.77
C GLN A 679 8.85 -0.24 59.22
N ARG A 680 9.61 -0.47 58.13
CA ARG A 680 10.39 0.61 57.48
C ARG A 680 9.46 1.67 56.90
N THR A 681 8.39 1.28 56.21
CA THR A 681 7.39 2.21 55.67
C THR A 681 6.70 3.00 56.78
N TYR A 682 6.30 2.35 57.89
CA TYR A 682 5.72 3.06 59.03
C TYR A 682 6.69 4.04 59.70
N LYS A 683 7.97 3.67 59.85
CA LYS A 683 9.01 4.58 60.35
C LYS A 683 9.19 5.78 59.42
N PHE A 684 9.13 5.56 58.11
CA PHE A 684 9.19 6.65 57.13
C PHE A 684 8.00 7.60 57.30
N ILE A 685 6.76 7.10 57.37
CA ILE A 685 5.57 7.93 57.62
C ILE A 685 5.70 8.71 58.93
N ASN A 686 6.12 8.08 60.02
CA ASN A 686 6.33 8.77 61.29
C ASN A 686 7.37 9.89 61.14
N SER A 687 8.47 9.65 60.41
CA SER A 687 9.45 10.70 60.12
C SER A 687 8.86 11.85 59.30
N LEU A 688 7.97 11.56 58.34
CA LEU A 688 7.27 12.61 57.57
C LEU A 688 6.40 13.46 58.50
N ILE A 689 5.67 12.85 59.42
CA ILE A 689 4.80 13.53 60.40
C ILE A 689 5.64 14.42 61.31
N ASP A 690 6.74 13.89 61.87
CA ASP A 690 7.63 14.60 62.80
C ASP A 690 8.32 15.81 62.17
N THR A 691 8.54 15.76 60.86
CA THR A 691 9.30 16.78 60.11
C THR A 691 8.43 17.76 59.33
N SER A 692 7.13 17.50 59.20
CA SER A 692 6.21 18.34 58.44
C SER A 692 6.04 19.73 59.06
N SER A 693 5.78 20.73 58.23
CA SER A 693 5.33 22.04 58.70
C SER A 693 4.06 21.93 59.58
N PRO A 694 3.81 22.87 60.50
CA PRO A 694 2.61 22.91 61.31
C PRO A 694 1.36 22.89 60.44
N VAL A 695 0.32 22.24 60.92
CA VAL A 695 -1.00 22.30 60.28
C VAL A 695 -1.49 23.75 60.29
N GLY A 696 -1.98 24.23 59.14
CA GLY A 696 -2.33 25.64 58.91
C GLY A 696 -1.20 26.51 58.35
N ASP A 697 0.00 25.96 58.11
CA ASP A 697 1.01 26.64 57.29
C ASP A 697 0.70 26.47 55.80
N ASP A 698 0.13 27.52 55.20
CA ASP A 698 -0.20 27.55 53.77
C ASP A 698 1.00 27.88 52.87
N THR A 699 2.15 28.25 53.46
CA THR A 699 3.39 28.48 52.69
C THR A 699 4.05 27.19 52.21
N THR A 700 3.62 26.05 52.76
CA THR A 700 4.06 24.71 52.38
C THR A 700 2.92 23.93 51.74
N ALA A 701 3.15 23.30 50.59
CA ALA A 701 2.22 22.31 50.02
C ALA A 701 2.93 21.01 49.65
N THR A 702 2.20 19.90 49.72
CA THR A 702 2.74 18.56 49.49
C THR A 702 2.15 17.91 48.23
N ILE A 703 3.01 17.43 47.33
CA ILE A 703 2.67 16.49 46.27
C ILE A 703 3.06 15.10 46.77
N LEU A 704 2.07 14.28 47.09
CA LEU A 704 2.28 12.91 47.53
C LEU A 704 2.14 11.96 46.32
N LEU A 705 3.20 11.23 46.01
CA LEU A 705 3.27 10.24 44.94
C LEU A 705 3.12 8.83 45.53
N THR A 706 2.09 8.11 45.09
CA THR A 706 1.77 6.74 45.51
C THR A 706 1.51 5.85 44.30
N HIS A 707 1.32 4.56 44.54
CA HIS A 707 0.86 3.65 43.49
C HIS A 707 -0.53 3.08 43.81
N ILE A 708 -0.74 2.37 44.92
CA ILE A 708 -2.09 1.95 45.32
C ILE A 708 -2.86 3.17 45.84
N PRO A 709 -4.04 3.48 45.27
CA PRO A 709 -4.87 4.62 45.65
C PRO A 709 -5.50 4.48 47.05
N LEU A 710 -5.96 5.60 47.61
CA LEU A 710 -6.77 5.63 48.83
C LEU A 710 -8.12 4.92 48.61
N HIS A 711 -8.68 4.41 49.70
CA HIS A 711 -10.00 3.80 49.75
C HIS A 711 -11.08 4.76 49.21
N LYS A 712 -11.95 4.23 48.34
CA LYS A 712 -13.10 4.93 47.77
C LYS A 712 -14.30 3.99 47.76
N GLU A 713 -15.50 4.54 47.89
CA GLU A 713 -16.73 3.76 47.80
C GLU A 713 -16.90 3.15 46.40
N GLN A 714 -17.48 1.94 46.35
CA GLN A 714 -17.80 1.27 45.10
C GLN A 714 -18.65 2.17 44.19
N GLY A 715 -18.26 2.25 42.91
CA GLY A 715 -18.92 3.10 41.91
C GLY A 715 -18.32 4.50 41.77
N THR A 716 -17.40 4.90 42.65
CA THR A 716 -16.67 6.18 42.52
C THR A 716 -15.67 6.13 41.37
N CYS A 717 -14.85 5.08 41.32
CA CYS A 717 -13.91 4.77 40.24
C CYS A 717 -14.33 3.48 39.52
N VAL A 718 -13.61 3.12 38.46
CA VAL A 718 -13.84 1.85 37.73
C VAL A 718 -13.62 0.67 38.67
N ASP A 719 -12.51 0.67 39.40
CA ASP A 719 -12.18 -0.36 40.36
C ASP A 719 -12.93 -0.19 41.68
N SER A 720 -13.40 -1.31 42.23
CA SER A 720 -14.01 -1.38 43.55
C SER A 720 -12.96 -1.77 44.59
N PRO A 721 -13.13 -1.43 45.88
CA PRO A 721 -12.26 -1.93 46.94
C PRO A 721 -12.18 -3.46 46.91
N LEU A 722 -10.97 -3.99 46.81
CA LEU A 722 -10.69 -5.43 46.79
C LEU A 722 -9.49 -5.72 47.69
N PHE A 723 -9.57 -6.83 48.44
CA PHE A 723 -8.44 -7.46 49.11
C PHE A 723 -8.54 -8.97 48.94
N THR A 724 -7.49 -9.58 48.41
CA THR A 724 -7.33 -11.04 48.40
C THR A 724 -6.06 -11.42 49.16
N TYR A 725 -6.01 -12.65 49.67
CA TYR A 725 -4.94 -13.10 50.54
C TYR A 725 -4.36 -14.42 50.03
N PHE A 726 -3.07 -14.62 50.26
CA PHE A 726 -2.45 -15.93 50.10
C PHE A 726 -3.04 -16.94 51.11
N PRO A 727 -3.01 -18.24 50.79
CA PRO A 727 -3.31 -19.28 51.77
C PRO A 727 -2.49 -19.13 53.06
N HIS A 728 -3.03 -19.57 54.19
CA HIS A 728 -2.34 -19.45 55.49
C HIS A 728 -1.00 -20.20 55.53
N ASP A 729 -0.88 -21.32 54.81
CA ASP A 729 0.35 -22.10 54.65
C ASP A 729 1.40 -21.41 53.77
N GLU A 730 0.99 -20.41 52.98
CA GLU A 730 1.85 -19.52 52.19
C GLU A 730 2.10 -18.17 52.88
N GLY A 731 1.76 -18.05 54.18
CA GLY A 731 2.01 -16.85 55.00
C GLY A 731 0.81 -15.93 55.19
N GLY A 732 -0.31 -16.14 54.48
CA GLY A 732 -1.57 -15.42 54.71
C GLY A 732 -1.56 -13.92 54.40
N GLY A 733 -0.50 -13.43 53.73
CA GLY A 733 -0.36 -12.01 53.41
C GLY A 733 -1.26 -11.55 52.26
N ILE A 734 -1.35 -10.24 52.06
CA ILE A 734 -2.15 -9.66 50.97
C ILE A 734 -1.58 -10.08 49.62
N LYS A 735 -2.41 -10.74 48.82
CA LYS A 735 -2.08 -11.20 47.47
C LYS A 735 -2.39 -10.16 46.40
N GLU A 736 -3.47 -9.41 46.57
CA GLU A 736 -3.94 -8.39 45.63
C GLU A 736 -4.82 -7.40 46.37
N GLN A 737 -4.70 -6.11 46.04
CA GLN A 737 -5.63 -5.09 46.53
C GLN A 737 -5.74 -3.94 45.53
N ASN A 738 -6.95 -3.39 45.37
CA ASN A 738 -7.19 -2.29 44.42
C ASN A 738 -7.00 -0.91 45.06
N MET A 739 -7.06 -0.86 46.40
CA MET A 739 -6.98 0.37 47.19
C MET A 739 -6.32 0.04 48.52
N ILE A 740 -5.69 1.03 49.17
CA ILE A 740 -5.26 0.86 50.56
C ILE A 740 -6.49 0.84 51.47
N SER A 741 -6.40 0.21 52.64
CA SER A 741 -7.57 0.08 53.52
C SER A 741 -8.12 1.44 53.93
N LYS A 742 -9.41 1.44 54.29
CA LYS A 742 -10.08 2.65 54.80
C LYS A 742 -9.36 3.22 56.02
N ASP A 743 -8.86 2.35 56.89
CA ASP A 743 -8.12 2.76 58.09
C ASP A 743 -6.76 3.36 57.74
N MET A 744 -5.99 2.77 56.81
CA MET A 744 -4.70 3.33 56.40
C MET A 744 -4.85 4.61 55.59
N SER A 745 -5.87 4.71 54.73
CA SER A 745 -6.22 5.95 54.04
C SER A 745 -6.44 7.09 55.04
N LYS A 746 -7.22 6.82 56.10
CA LYS A 746 -7.54 7.79 57.16
C LYS A 746 -6.33 8.10 58.04
N GLN A 747 -5.71 7.09 58.64
CA GLN A 747 -4.70 7.27 59.69
C GLN A 747 -3.34 7.68 59.13
N ALA A 748 -2.84 6.98 58.13
CA ALA A 748 -1.50 7.22 57.60
C ALA A 748 -1.45 8.47 56.72
N ILE A 749 -2.43 8.62 55.81
CA ILE A 749 -2.37 9.66 54.78
C ILE A 749 -3.14 10.92 55.19
N LEU A 750 -4.46 10.83 55.39
CA LEU A 750 -5.29 12.01 55.65
C LEU A 750 -4.92 12.66 56.99
N HIS A 751 -4.90 11.89 58.08
CA HIS A 751 -4.56 12.38 59.42
C HIS A 751 -3.05 12.52 59.64
N GLY A 752 -2.24 11.57 59.15
CA GLY A 752 -0.79 11.58 59.34
C GLY A 752 -0.09 12.62 58.45
N VAL A 753 0.13 12.27 57.19
CA VAL A 753 0.88 13.11 56.22
C VAL A 753 0.25 14.50 56.09
N PHE A 754 -1.06 14.57 55.87
CA PHE A 754 -1.75 15.84 55.64
C PHE A 754 -2.31 16.51 56.90
N GLY A 755 -2.36 15.84 58.06
CA GLY A 755 -2.87 16.48 59.27
C GLY A 755 -4.35 16.87 59.22
N LYS A 756 -5.12 16.35 58.25
CA LYS A 756 -6.55 16.65 58.07
C LYS A 756 -7.34 15.86 59.11
N ASN A 757 -8.27 16.52 59.79
CA ASN A 757 -9.03 15.94 60.88
C ASN A 757 -10.46 16.46 60.88
N LEU A 758 -11.41 15.61 61.24
CA LEU A 758 -12.84 15.97 61.34
C LEU A 758 -13.20 16.55 62.72
N ASP A 759 -12.26 16.56 63.66
CA ASP A 759 -12.41 17.25 64.94
C ASP A 759 -12.26 18.77 64.75
N PRO A 760 -13.30 19.58 65.03
CA PRO A 760 -13.22 21.03 64.95
C PRO A 760 -12.18 21.65 65.90
N PHE A 761 -11.76 20.93 66.95
CA PHE A 761 -10.75 21.38 67.92
C PHE A 761 -9.33 20.98 67.53
N ALA A 762 -9.15 20.24 66.43
CA ALA A 762 -7.82 19.97 65.89
C ALA A 762 -7.13 21.27 65.42
N PRO A 763 -5.78 21.30 65.33
CA PRO A 763 -5.04 22.44 64.79
C PRO A 763 -5.59 22.91 63.42
N ALA A 764 -5.59 24.23 63.21
CA ALA A 764 -6.23 24.89 62.06
C ALA A 764 -7.70 24.46 61.81
N GLY A 765 -8.42 24.11 62.87
CA GLY A 765 -9.81 23.64 62.79
C GLY A 765 -9.97 22.35 62.00
N GLY A 766 -8.92 21.53 61.90
CA GLY A 766 -8.95 20.25 61.19
C GLY A 766 -8.71 20.33 59.67
N MET A 767 -8.51 21.53 59.11
CA MET A 767 -8.31 21.72 57.65
C MET A 767 -7.04 21.06 57.12
N GLY A 768 -6.08 20.77 58.00
CA GLY A 768 -4.82 20.10 57.67
C GLY A 768 -3.89 20.96 56.80
N ARG A 769 -3.02 20.29 56.06
CA ARG A 769 -2.04 20.88 55.14
C ARG A 769 -2.57 20.88 53.71
N ALA A 770 -2.07 21.82 52.91
CA ALA A 770 -2.35 21.90 51.48
C ALA A 770 -1.57 20.83 50.69
N GLY A 771 -2.12 20.40 49.56
CA GLY A 771 -1.45 19.47 48.68
C GLY A 771 -2.39 18.65 47.78
N ILE A 772 -1.78 17.71 47.07
CA ILE A 772 -2.44 16.78 46.16
C ILE A 772 -1.81 15.39 46.29
N ILE A 773 -2.61 14.37 46.02
CA ILE A 773 -2.14 12.98 45.92
C ILE A 773 -2.17 12.59 44.43
N LEU A 774 -1.05 12.14 43.89
CA LEU A 774 -0.93 11.57 42.55
C LEU A 774 -0.59 10.10 42.69
N THR A 775 -1.40 9.24 42.10
CA THR A 775 -1.26 7.80 42.24
C THR A 775 -1.30 7.11 40.90
N GLY A 776 -0.59 5.99 40.75
CA GLY A 776 -0.80 5.06 39.64
C GLY A 776 -1.95 4.09 39.95
N HIS A 777 -1.89 2.90 39.33
CA HIS A 777 -2.73 1.70 39.56
C HIS A 777 -3.82 1.42 38.51
N ASP A 778 -4.08 0.11 38.27
CA ASP A 778 -5.19 -0.53 37.53
C ASP A 778 -5.72 0.21 36.28
N HIS A 779 -4.79 0.89 35.59
CA HIS A 779 -4.88 1.44 34.25
C HIS A 779 -5.90 2.55 33.94
N GLU A 780 -7.13 2.52 34.44
CA GLU A 780 -8.25 3.34 33.93
C GLU A 780 -8.22 4.80 34.40
N GLY A 781 -7.50 5.07 35.50
CA GLY A 781 -7.41 6.40 36.11
C GLY A 781 -8.71 6.84 36.81
N CYS A 782 -8.58 7.81 37.71
CA CYS A 782 -9.69 8.32 38.52
C CYS A 782 -9.31 9.63 39.21
N ASP A 783 -10.11 10.68 39.05
CA ASP A 783 -9.92 11.99 39.69
C ASP A 783 -11.01 12.23 40.72
N VAL A 784 -10.64 12.29 42.01
CA VAL A 784 -11.56 12.37 43.13
C VAL A 784 -11.17 13.43 44.14
N TYR A 785 -12.17 13.86 44.92
CA TYR A 785 -12.00 14.66 46.11
C TYR A 785 -12.41 13.84 47.33
N HIS A 786 -11.48 13.68 48.26
CA HIS A 786 -11.74 13.13 49.60
C HIS A 786 -12.15 14.26 50.52
N TYR A 787 -13.25 14.11 51.24
CA TYR A 787 -13.76 15.14 52.14
C TYR A 787 -14.50 14.52 53.33
N GLY A 788 -14.63 15.29 54.41
CA GLY A 788 -15.42 14.87 55.56
C GLY A 788 -15.96 16.06 56.31
N PHE A 789 -17.14 15.88 56.91
CA PHE A 789 -17.79 16.93 57.68
C PHE A 789 -17.30 16.91 59.14
N LYS A 790 -17.17 18.09 59.74
CA LYS A 790 -16.75 18.20 61.15
C LYS A 790 -17.73 17.49 62.08
N ASN A 791 -17.21 16.93 63.18
CA ASN A 791 -17.94 16.09 64.14
C ASN A 791 -18.47 14.76 63.57
N ASN A 792 -18.11 14.40 62.33
CA ASN A 792 -18.34 13.08 61.76
C ASN A 792 -17.11 12.17 62.00
N THR A 793 -17.28 10.86 61.86
CA THR A 793 -16.19 9.88 61.92
C THR A 793 -15.69 9.45 60.54
N GLU A 794 -16.52 9.65 59.51
CA GLU A 794 -16.33 9.09 58.18
C GLU A 794 -15.81 10.12 57.17
N TRP A 795 -14.89 9.64 56.34
CA TRP A 795 -14.43 10.31 55.13
C TRP A 795 -15.19 9.74 53.92
N TYR A 796 -15.47 10.60 52.96
CA TYR A 796 -16.17 10.28 51.71
C TYR A 796 -15.28 10.60 50.51
N ALA A 797 -15.40 9.85 49.43
CA ALA A 797 -14.79 10.16 48.16
C ALA A 797 -15.85 10.41 47.09
N SER A 798 -15.67 11.45 46.28
CA SER A 798 -16.53 11.70 45.12
C SER A 798 -15.70 12.21 43.95
N LYS A 799 -16.16 11.98 42.71
CA LYS A 799 -15.46 12.46 41.51
C LYS A 799 -15.24 13.97 41.59
N TRP A 800 -14.06 14.45 41.20
CA TRP A 800 -13.67 15.86 41.32
C TRP A 800 -14.69 16.84 40.73
N ASP A 801 -15.25 16.51 39.56
CA ASP A 801 -16.28 17.32 38.88
C ASP A 801 -17.72 17.03 39.32
N GLY A 802 -17.89 16.08 40.25
CA GLY A 802 -19.16 15.72 40.86
C GLY A 802 -19.77 16.85 41.68
N LYS A 803 -21.09 16.78 41.90
CA LYS A 803 -21.84 17.80 42.63
C LYS A 803 -21.35 17.89 44.07
N GLU A 804 -21.18 16.74 44.71
CA GLU A 804 -20.79 16.60 46.11
C GLU A 804 -19.38 17.16 46.34
N ALA A 805 -18.42 16.85 45.47
CA ALA A 805 -17.07 17.42 45.50
C ALA A 805 -17.08 18.95 45.33
N LYS A 806 -17.93 19.49 44.45
CA LYS A 806 -18.04 20.94 44.24
C LYS A 806 -18.64 21.65 45.45
N GLU A 807 -19.69 21.08 46.05
CA GLU A 807 -20.31 21.60 47.27
C GLU A 807 -19.33 21.55 48.45
N ALA A 808 -18.63 20.43 48.64
CA ALA A 808 -17.61 20.28 49.68
C ALA A 808 -16.43 21.24 49.52
N ARG A 809 -15.97 21.51 48.29
CA ARG A 809 -14.90 22.50 48.02
C ARG A 809 -15.33 23.94 48.18
N ALA A 810 -16.61 24.24 47.96
CA ALA A 810 -17.18 25.57 48.14
C ALA A 810 -17.38 25.91 49.63
N ASP A 811 -17.54 24.89 50.47
CA ASP A 811 -17.63 25.04 51.91
C ASP A 811 -16.23 25.15 52.55
N GLY A 812 -15.86 26.35 52.97
CA GLY A 812 -14.56 26.63 53.59
C GLY A 812 -14.35 25.96 54.96
N ASP A 813 -15.38 25.32 55.52
CA ASP A 813 -15.29 24.59 56.79
C ASP A 813 -15.14 23.06 56.61
N VAL A 814 -15.09 22.57 55.37
CA VAL A 814 -14.99 21.13 55.06
C VAL A 814 -13.53 20.75 54.74
N PRO A 815 -12.85 19.98 55.60
CA PRO A 815 -11.52 19.47 55.27
C PRO A 815 -11.60 18.47 54.11
N GLY A 816 -10.69 18.62 53.15
CA GLY A 816 -10.58 17.69 52.03
C GLY A 816 -9.26 17.78 51.25
N ILE A 817 -9.06 16.84 50.34
CA ILE A 817 -7.89 16.72 49.47
C ILE A 817 -8.24 16.09 48.12
N ARG A 818 -7.61 16.56 47.05
CA ARG A 818 -7.71 15.95 45.72
C ARG A 818 -6.74 14.78 45.61
N GLU A 819 -7.23 13.65 45.08
CA GLU A 819 -6.41 12.52 44.67
C GLU A 819 -6.67 12.24 43.19
N VAL A 820 -5.59 12.11 42.42
CA VAL A 820 -5.64 11.77 41.00
C VAL A 820 -4.89 10.46 40.76
N THR A 821 -5.63 9.40 40.50
CA THR A 821 -5.14 8.18 39.86
C THR A 821 -4.89 8.50 38.39
N VAL A 822 -3.63 8.66 38.00
CA VAL A 822 -3.24 8.99 36.62
C VAL A 822 -3.48 7.77 35.75
N ARG A 823 -4.30 7.95 34.71
CA ARG A 823 -4.61 6.89 33.73
C ARG A 823 -3.33 6.40 33.05
N SER A 824 -3.32 5.12 32.69
CA SER A 824 -2.16 4.46 32.10
C SER A 824 -1.72 5.07 30.77
N MET A 825 -0.40 5.12 30.58
CA MET A 825 0.21 5.49 29.32
C MET A 825 0.19 4.37 28.29
N MET A 826 -0.26 3.16 28.65
CA MET A 826 -0.44 2.06 27.71
C MET A 826 -1.45 2.39 26.61
N GLY A 827 -1.22 1.82 25.43
CA GLY A 827 -2.05 2.10 24.27
C GLY A 827 -3.49 1.60 24.37
N GLU A 828 -3.77 0.57 25.17
CA GLU A 828 -5.14 0.08 25.37
C GLU A 828 -6.01 1.07 26.15
N PHE A 829 -5.39 1.88 27.01
CA PHE A 829 -6.05 2.87 27.87
C PHE A 829 -5.96 4.29 27.30
N GLY A 830 -5.70 4.40 26.00
CA GLY A 830 -5.67 5.67 25.27
C GLY A 830 -4.34 6.43 25.35
N GLY A 831 -3.31 5.87 25.97
CA GLY A 831 -2.02 6.52 26.09
C GLY A 831 -2.11 7.87 26.77
N HIS A 832 -2.50 7.87 28.04
CA HIS A 832 -2.65 9.09 28.82
C HIS A 832 -1.34 9.55 29.47
N ALA A 833 -1.23 10.85 29.71
CA ALA A 833 -0.22 11.46 30.55
C ALA A 833 -0.82 12.62 31.37
N GLY A 834 -0.47 12.70 32.66
CA GLY A 834 -0.86 13.79 33.54
C GLY A 834 0.07 15.00 33.41
N LEU A 835 -0.50 16.20 33.37
CA LEU A 835 0.22 17.48 33.30
C LEU A 835 -0.11 18.32 34.54
N ILE A 836 0.75 18.27 35.56
CA ILE A 836 0.50 18.93 36.84
C ILE A 836 1.30 20.23 36.91
N SER A 837 0.63 21.30 37.29
CA SER A 837 1.23 22.62 37.48
C SER A 837 1.06 23.06 38.93
N ALA A 838 2.12 23.61 39.53
CA ALA A 838 2.05 24.22 40.85
C ALA A 838 2.70 25.62 40.83
N TRP A 839 2.03 26.58 41.45
CA TRP A 839 2.51 27.95 41.62
C TRP A 839 2.08 28.50 42.97
N PHE A 840 2.81 29.50 43.46
CA PHE A 840 2.48 30.18 44.71
C PHE A 840 1.70 31.46 44.41
N ASP A 841 0.49 31.56 44.94
CA ASP A 841 -0.37 32.73 44.82
C ASP A 841 -0.06 33.70 45.97
N LEU A 842 0.63 34.81 45.66
CA LEU A 842 1.03 35.80 46.68
C LEU A 842 -0.15 36.53 47.31
N GLU A 843 -1.26 36.70 46.60
CA GLU A 843 -2.45 37.38 47.11
C GLU A 843 -3.16 36.52 48.15
N LYS A 844 -3.23 35.20 47.88
CA LYS A 844 -3.81 34.23 48.81
C LYS A 844 -2.84 33.71 49.86
N GLY A 845 -1.54 33.89 49.65
CA GLY A 845 -0.48 33.39 50.52
C GLY A 845 -0.36 31.85 50.54
N LYS A 846 -0.76 31.16 49.46
CA LYS A 846 -0.80 29.69 49.40
C LYS A 846 -0.39 29.13 48.04
N TRP A 847 0.00 27.86 48.01
CA TRP A 847 0.20 27.12 46.76
C TRP A 847 -1.13 26.73 46.13
N GLU A 848 -1.21 26.90 44.82
CA GLU A 848 -2.29 26.38 43.97
C GLU A 848 -1.70 25.28 43.08
N ILE A 849 -2.44 24.17 42.95
CA ILE A 849 -2.03 23.00 42.17
C ILE A 849 -3.18 22.60 41.25
N GLU A 850 -2.90 22.59 39.95
CA GLU A 850 -3.87 22.18 38.94
C GLU A 850 -3.36 21.01 38.11
N VAL A 851 -4.31 20.21 37.63
CA VAL A 851 -4.04 18.97 36.88
C VAL A 851 -4.73 19.03 35.53
N GLY A 852 -3.94 18.90 34.47
CA GLY A 852 -4.39 18.64 33.10
C GLY A 852 -4.01 17.23 32.66
N GLY A 853 -4.41 16.87 31.44
CA GLY A 853 -4.12 15.56 30.85
C GLY A 853 -3.91 15.66 29.34
N CYS A 854 -3.23 14.66 28.77
CA CYS A 854 -3.01 14.55 27.34
C CYS A 854 -3.02 13.09 26.88
N ASP A 855 -3.86 12.79 25.89
CA ASP A 855 -4.00 11.45 25.31
C ASP A 855 -3.34 11.38 23.93
N LEU A 856 -2.55 10.33 23.68
CA LEU A 856 -2.05 9.99 22.35
C LEU A 856 -3.10 9.24 21.51
N GLY A 857 -3.95 8.44 22.16
CA GLY A 857 -4.87 7.51 21.53
C GLY A 857 -4.29 6.10 21.39
N VAL A 858 -5.09 5.16 20.89
CA VAL A 858 -4.72 3.74 20.95
C VAL A 858 -3.53 3.35 20.06
N GLN A 859 -2.77 2.34 20.48
CA GLN A 859 -1.55 1.85 19.78
C GLN A 859 -1.78 1.44 18.31
N HIS A 860 -2.99 1.04 17.94
CA HIS A 860 -3.30 0.66 16.56
C HIS A 860 -3.15 1.81 15.57
N TRP A 861 -3.43 3.04 15.98
CA TRP A 861 -3.21 4.22 15.14
C TRP A 861 -1.72 4.47 14.93
N TRP A 862 -0.93 4.35 16.00
CA TRP A 862 0.53 4.45 15.93
C TRP A 862 1.09 3.41 14.96
N TRP A 863 0.68 2.14 15.08
CA TRP A 863 1.09 1.08 14.15
C TRP A 863 0.64 1.35 12.71
N ALA A 864 -0.60 1.79 12.49
CA ALA A 864 -1.12 2.06 11.16
C ALA A 864 -0.31 3.13 10.43
N VAL A 865 0.10 4.20 11.11
CA VAL A 865 0.97 5.24 10.55
C VAL A 865 2.33 4.65 10.18
N HIS A 866 3.03 4.02 11.12
CA HIS A 866 4.38 3.50 10.87
C HIS A 866 4.44 2.36 9.84
N VAL A 867 3.42 1.50 9.79
CA VAL A 867 3.29 0.47 8.75
C VAL A 867 3.04 1.11 7.38
N THR A 868 2.21 2.15 7.32
CA THR A 868 1.97 2.90 6.07
C THR A 868 3.25 3.60 5.61
N ASP A 869 4.01 4.20 6.53
CA ASP A 869 5.31 4.82 6.25
C ASP A 869 6.30 3.79 5.70
N PHE A 870 6.39 2.61 6.34
CA PHE A 870 7.25 1.52 5.88
C PHE A 870 6.87 1.04 4.47
N ILE A 871 5.57 0.84 4.19
CA ILE A 871 5.07 0.46 2.87
C ILE A 871 5.40 1.54 1.83
N ALA A 872 5.21 2.81 2.17
CA ALA A 872 5.52 3.93 1.27
C ALA A 872 7.01 4.00 0.93
N VAL A 873 7.89 3.78 1.90
CA VAL A 873 9.35 3.70 1.69
C VAL A 873 9.71 2.53 0.76
N ILE A 874 9.13 1.34 0.98
CA ILE A 874 9.35 0.20 0.08
C ILE A 874 8.90 0.53 -1.34
N ILE A 875 7.69 1.06 -1.51
CA ILE A 875 7.16 1.42 -2.82
C ILE A 875 8.04 2.47 -3.49
N TRP A 876 8.53 3.47 -2.73
CA TRP A 876 9.45 4.48 -3.25
C TRP A 876 10.78 3.87 -3.70
N ILE A 877 11.39 2.96 -2.91
CA ILE A 877 12.62 2.24 -3.29
C ILE A 877 12.40 1.42 -4.56
N VAL A 878 11.30 0.66 -4.64
CA VAL A 878 10.97 -0.13 -5.83
C VAL A 878 10.71 0.78 -7.03
N THR A 879 10.08 1.95 -6.84
CA THR A 879 9.89 2.96 -7.89
C THR A 879 11.24 3.49 -8.39
N ALA A 880 12.18 3.79 -7.50
CA ALA A 880 13.51 4.28 -7.85
C ALA A 880 14.34 3.23 -8.60
N ILE A 881 14.28 1.97 -8.16
CA ILE A 881 14.96 0.84 -8.83
C ILE A 881 14.37 0.61 -10.22
N THR A 882 13.03 0.55 -10.34
CA THR A 882 12.36 0.35 -11.63
C THR A 882 12.62 1.50 -12.59
N TRP A 883 12.60 2.75 -12.10
CA TRP A 883 13.02 3.91 -12.88
C TRP A 883 14.46 3.77 -13.41
N PHE A 884 15.40 3.38 -12.55
CA PHE A 884 16.80 3.22 -12.94
C PHE A 884 16.96 2.12 -14.00
N VAL A 885 16.27 0.99 -13.83
CA VAL A 885 16.30 -0.12 -14.79
C VAL A 885 15.64 0.26 -16.12
N GLU A 886 14.47 0.90 -16.10
CA GLU A 886 13.70 1.19 -17.31
C GLU A 886 14.21 2.42 -18.08
N VAL A 887 14.77 3.42 -17.39
CA VAL A 887 15.14 4.72 -18.00
C VAL A 887 16.64 4.89 -18.19
N LYS A 888 17.48 4.31 -17.32
CA LYS A 888 18.94 4.55 -17.33
C LYS A 888 19.77 3.37 -17.82
N MET A 889 19.29 2.13 -17.72
CA MET A 889 20.07 0.96 -18.13
C MET A 889 19.96 0.69 -19.64
N ASP A 890 21.11 0.45 -20.27
CA ASP A 890 21.20 0.06 -21.68
C ASP A 890 20.40 -1.23 -21.95
N PRO A 891 19.47 -1.25 -22.93
CA PRO A 891 18.73 -2.45 -23.35
C PRO A 891 19.61 -3.68 -23.61
N GLN A 892 20.85 -3.49 -24.10
CA GLN A 892 21.78 -4.59 -24.36
C GLN A 892 22.29 -5.25 -23.07
N PHE A 893 22.51 -4.46 -22.03
CA PHE A 893 22.94 -4.98 -20.72
C PHE A 893 21.80 -5.75 -20.05
N LEU A 894 20.56 -5.26 -20.14
CA LEU A 894 19.36 -5.95 -19.64
C LEU A 894 19.14 -7.32 -20.31
N GLN A 895 19.36 -7.42 -21.62
CA GLN A 895 19.30 -8.70 -22.32
C GLN A 895 20.39 -9.68 -21.87
N LYS A 896 21.63 -9.20 -21.66
CA LYS A 896 22.73 -10.02 -21.13
C LYS A 896 22.44 -10.53 -19.71
N MET A 897 21.93 -9.68 -18.83
CA MET A 897 21.53 -10.10 -17.48
C MET A 897 20.40 -11.13 -17.50
N LYS A 898 19.33 -10.91 -18.29
CA LYS A 898 18.24 -11.89 -18.41
C LYS A 898 18.74 -13.25 -18.90
N LYS A 899 19.68 -13.25 -19.84
CA LYS A 899 20.32 -14.47 -20.34
C LYS A 899 21.13 -15.16 -19.23
N TRP A 900 21.97 -14.40 -18.51
CA TRP A 900 22.79 -14.92 -17.42
C TRP A 900 21.95 -15.49 -16.26
N ILE A 901 20.87 -14.82 -15.86
CA ILE A 901 19.95 -15.31 -14.82
C ILE A 901 19.29 -16.62 -15.26
N LYS A 902 18.84 -16.70 -16.53
CA LYS A 902 18.21 -17.90 -17.07
C LYS A 902 19.18 -19.08 -17.06
N GLU A 903 20.42 -18.87 -17.50
CA GLU A 903 21.49 -19.86 -17.46
C GLU A 903 21.77 -20.33 -16.02
N LYS A 904 21.80 -19.41 -15.04
CA LYS A 904 21.98 -19.75 -13.61
C LYS A 904 20.83 -20.55 -13.01
N ILE A 905 19.59 -20.24 -13.39
CA ILE A 905 18.40 -20.99 -12.96
C ILE A 905 18.42 -22.40 -13.56
N GLU A 906 18.75 -22.52 -14.85
CA GLU A 906 18.88 -23.82 -15.53
C GLU A 906 20.00 -24.66 -14.87
N GLU A 907 21.15 -24.05 -14.53
CA GLU A 907 22.26 -24.71 -13.84
C GLU A 907 21.87 -25.23 -12.43
N GLU A 908 21.15 -24.43 -11.63
CA GLU A 908 20.66 -24.90 -10.33
C GLU A 908 19.54 -25.94 -10.44
N GLN A 909 18.67 -25.85 -11.45
CA GLN A 909 17.66 -26.88 -11.72
C GLN A 909 18.29 -28.21 -12.12
N GLU A 910 19.35 -28.20 -12.94
CA GLU A 910 20.13 -29.38 -13.29
C GLU A 910 20.88 -29.94 -12.07
N ARG A 911 21.45 -29.09 -11.23
CA ARG A 911 22.13 -29.50 -9.99
C ARG A 911 21.18 -30.17 -9.01
N MET A 912 19.97 -29.63 -8.83
CA MET A 912 18.92 -30.24 -8.01
C MET A 912 18.40 -31.54 -8.64
N GLY A 913 18.19 -31.57 -9.96
CA GLY A 913 17.77 -32.77 -10.69
C GLY A 913 18.80 -33.91 -10.63
N GLY A 914 20.10 -33.58 -10.73
CA GLY A 914 21.20 -34.54 -10.60
C GLY A 914 21.33 -35.12 -9.19
N ARG A 915 21.09 -34.30 -8.16
CA ARG A 915 21.10 -34.75 -6.75
C ARG A 915 19.94 -35.71 -6.44
N VAL A 916 18.77 -35.47 -7.03
CA VAL A 916 17.61 -36.37 -6.93
C VAL A 916 17.86 -37.69 -7.67
N ARG A 917 18.51 -37.65 -8.84
CA ARG A 917 18.86 -38.85 -9.63
C ARG A 917 19.92 -39.72 -8.94
N GLY A 918 20.96 -39.10 -8.37
CA GLY A 918 21.98 -39.82 -7.59
C GLY A 918 21.45 -40.48 -6.31
N MET A 919 20.41 -39.92 -5.68
CA MET A 919 19.72 -40.56 -4.54
C MET A 919 18.82 -41.74 -4.96
N MET A 920 18.36 -41.78 -6.21
CA MET A 920 17.59 -42.92 -6.73
C MET A 920 18.50 -44.08 -7.15
N ASP A 921 19.65 -43.80 -7.76
CA ASP A 921 20.60 -44.85 -8.18
C ASP A 921 21.28 -45.54 -6.99
N MET A 922 21.56 -44.80 -5.91
CA MET A 922 22.13 -45.37 -4.68
C MET A 922 21.16 -46.29 -3.91
N LYS A 923 19.87 -46.27 -4.26
CA LYS A 923 18.82 -47.13 -3.67
C LYS A 923 18.58 -48.42 -4.47
N MET A 924 19.10 -48.54 -5.70
CA MET A 924 18.96 -49.75 -6.52
C MET A 924 20.09 -50.78 -6.33
N ASP A 925 21.20 -50.42 -5.67
CA ASP A 925 22.37 -51.31 -5.55
C ASP A 925 22.47 -52.11 -4.23
N MET A 926 21.45 -52.06 -3.37
CA MET A 926 21.38 -52.86 -2.13
C MET A 926 20.45 -54.08 -2.27
N GLY A 927 20.77 -54.95 -3.21
CA GLY A 927 20.03 -56.19 -3.46
C GLY A 927 20.91 -57.31 -4.00
N GLY A 928 21.93 -57.74 -3.25
CA GLY A 928 22.80 -58.85 -3.65
C GLY A 928 23.56 -59.47 -2.47
N TYR A 929 23.03 -60.57 -1.96
CA TYR A 929 23.59 -61.39 -0.89
C TYR A 929 24.78 -62.22 -1.40
N ASN A 930 25.91 -62.28 -0.67
CA ASN A 930 26.82 -63.42 -0.76
C ASN A 930 27.65 -63.60 0.55
N PRO A 931 27.55 -64.73 1.26
CA PRO A 931 28.30 -64.98 2.48
C PRO A 931 29.60 -65.75 2.19
N GLY A 932 30.71 -65.24 2.71
CA GLY A 932 31.95 -66.01 2.87
C GLY A 932 33.16 -65.40 2.18
N VAL A 933 34.10 -64.89 2.98
CA VAL A 933 35.53 -65.26 2.99
C VAL A 933 36.26 -64.41 4.05
N ARG A 934 37.08 -65.08 4.87
CA ARG A 934 37.96 -64.54 5.90
C ARG A 934 39.13 -63.74 5.30
N ARG A 935 39.51 -62.60 5.90
CA ARG A 935 40.80 -62.35 6.61
C ARG A 935 41.14 -60.85 6.80
N LYS A 936 41.25 -60.48 8.09
CA LYS A 936 42.29 -59.69 8.80
C LYS A 936 42.49 -58.16 8.57
N PRO A 937 43.04 -57.47 9.61
CA PRO A 937 42.83 -56.05 9.92
C PRO A 937 44.06 -55.17 9.68
N HIS A 938 43.85 -53.84 9.60
CA HIS A 938 44.75 -52.68 9.84
C HIS A 938 44.01 -51.47 9.22
N GLY A 939 43.98 -50.23 9.71
CA GLY A 939 44.57 -49.50 10.82
C GLY A 939 44.15 -48.03 10.64
N SER A 940 44.11 -47.29 11.75
CA SER A 940 43.97 -45.83 11.92
C SER A 940 44.22 -44.89 10.73
N LEU A 941 43.30 -43.95 10.51
CA LEU A 941 43.45 -42.50 10.76
C LEU A 941 42.09 -41.81 10.71
#